data_AF-A0A385Q586-F1
#
_entry.id   AF-A0A385Q586-F1
#
_cell.length_a   1.000
_cell.length_b   1.000
_cell.length_c   1.000
_cell.angle_alpha   90.00
_cell.angle_beta   90.00
_cell.angle_gamma   90.00
#
_symmetry.space_group_name_H-M   'P 1'
#
loop_
_entity.id
_entity.type
_entity.pdbx_description
1 polymer ?
#
loop_
_entity_poly.entity_id
_entity_poly.type
_entity_poly.pdbx_seq_one_letter_code
_entity_poly.pdbx_strand_id
1 'polypeptide(L)'
;MKLLSCHVDNFGKLSNYDYQFVEGLNVIQEHNGFGKSTLAAFIKAMFYGFPRTGKRSVAENERKKYLPWQGGSYGGSLDFEFEGISYRVRRTFGEKASKDTYSLRDLLNRRESSRFSENLGEELFQLDAESFMRSIYMSQAKDTDTIATTSIQTKLSNLVDNTNDMNNYSSAISRLREARMVYQKFRGAGGSIDDIQDNIRWWEGELIDAEAKKTPLQEITKEVENLNTQKEQQEKAISLIRDKITKASKQQGDKALREQLEDFEKNLHFVEDNIEKLNKLYPKGCPKKEEITINNKRVLELEQAEKSLSELVIKDEDIQCEARWREVFVDEEETLKDIRLCQNKCDKLVEVANQTIQMGKEELVELERLKKLFEQGVPTEQEMKDYQYKIDLLSVKRGECSANQLTAQETEQLYELEAFFNGKTVDEDELKYCEDIQEQTKIFENKLKDMVLSDKDKKDWDRLRHTFSIEVPQNHIISQKQNDCRRIDELNSKKNTKTIVLQPNQTTGVQKSKAPIVLIIFGAILLLLGIFGFVSNNITMGAVFTILGFVFILISFWMHTNQMVNHSGGTVESSAISEEEIKELYNLQKKLKEFIFKFYDDNSDLNTKLTNLIIDKQMYLQLKDKKDDIESKVNKLRGEIEENQKILQSVFSRYYPNSNYQDSFVSELREYWSNYKNLLNRRNSLDNTRTGLTNDLYNLEKELNTELTKFYNIADNKELSTILLKLKSDVQAFETLNQKYSKTKSSREGAERERLELINSIELILKKYNVYFENEPYTDSIENLRNLLLEYHRASKNVIDFRNRKIELEKQKMNAKEGLEQFAKDYGLSIPINEEVLSKISDDIIDYNQQLEEKIELLEKLEKFKNQHPEYRDGLPKEDEGWEELPSTEILIEEEKRVKENLRVTYEELQFARNKRKEFLNKVEQIPDMEDQIKRLKIERKNAENSRDILDSTLKLLETAKDNLSNQYVGGVEQNFAKYIQKLLRNGFDNAMIDHDLKIHVDEKGEAREISYFSAGTVDCMLLCMRLALIDALFKQEEPFIILDDPFVNLDDTHTLYALEMLKKISQNKQIIYMVCNSSRT
;
A
#
# COMPACT_ATOMS: atom_id res chain seq x y z
N MET A 1 -24.55 -17.17 49.51
CA MET A 1 -23.26 -16.51 49.82
C MET A 1 -23.54 -15.43 50.86
N LYS A 2 -22.80 -15.42 51.97
CA LYS A 2 -22.98 -14.44 53.06
C LYS A 2 -21.63 -13.87 53.47
N LEU A 3 -21.54 -12.60 53.83
CA LEU A 3 -20.41 -12.05 54.57
C LEU A 3 -20.65 -12.22 56.07
N LEU A 4 -19.58 -12.45 56.83
CA LEU A 4 -19.62 -12.75 58.27
C LEU A 4 -18.92 -11.65 59.09
N SER A 5 -17.69 -11.29 58.71
CA SER A 5 -16.97 -10.14 59.27
C SER A 5 -15.89 -9.64 58.32
N CYS A 6 -15.44 -8.39 58.46
CA CYS A 6 -14.24 -7.90 57.80
C CYS A 6 -13.33 -7.16 58.78
N HIS A 7 -12.03 -7.30 58.58
CA HIS A 7 -10.98 -6.52 59.22
C HIS A 7 -10.16 -5.82 58.14
N VAL A 8 -10.20 -4.49 58.11
CA VAL A 8 -9.37 -3.67 57.24
C VAL A 8 -8.08 -3.35 57.97
N ASP A 9 -6.94 -3.91 57.51
CA ASP A 9 -5.62 -3.51 58.02
C ASP A 9 -5.45 -2.01 57.71
N ASN A 10 -5.41 -1.65 56.42
CA ASN A 10 -5.53 -0.29 55.90
C ASN A 10 -6.08 -0.31 54.47
N PHE A 11 -7.01 0.58 54.13
CA PHE A 11 -7.53 0.74 52.77
C PHE A 11 -8.07 2.17 52.58
N GLY A 12 -7.38 2.98 51.78
CA GLY A 12 -7.61 4.42 51.66
C GLY A 12 -7.49 5.12 53.01
N LYS A 13 -8.61 5.63 53.51
CA LYS A 13 -8.75 6.28 54.83
C LYS A 13 -9.26 5.37 55.95
N LEU A 14 -9.64 4.13 55.63
CA LEU A 14 -9.95 3.12 56.65
C LEU A 14 -8.64 2.52 57.16
N SER A 15 -8.51 2.37 58.47
CA SER A 15 -7.33 1.85 59.16
C SER A 15 -7.77 1.13 60.42
N ASN A 16 -7.30 -0.10 60.63
CA ASN A 16 -7.66 -0.97 61.75
C ASN A 16 -9.18 -0.96 62.04
N TYR A 17 -9.97 -1.23 61.00
CA TYR A 17 -11.43 -1.15 61.05
C TYR A 17 -12.07 -2.54 60.97
N ASP A 18 -12.77 -2.92 62.03
CA ASP A 18 -13.52 -4.17 62.14
C ASP A 18 -15.03 -3.92 61.95
N TYR A 19 -15.70 -4.79 61.20
CA TYR A 19 -17.16 -4.84 61.11
C TYR A 19 -17.66 -6.29 61.11
N GLN A 20 -18.76 -6.55 61.82
CA GLN A 20 -19.43 -7.86 61.84
C GLN A 20 -20.76 -7.75 61.11
N PHE A 21 -20.99 -8.65 60.15
CA PHE A 21 -22.20 -8.66 59.34
C PHE A 21 -23.24 -9.59 59.96
N VAL A 22 -24.50 -9.12 60.00
CA VAL A 22 -25.68 -9.92 60.37
C VAL A 22 -26.37 -10.47 59.12
N GLU A 23 -27.26 -11.45 59.29
CA GLU A 23 -28.14 -11.90 58.22
C GLU A 23 -29.17 -10.81 57.86
N GLY A 24 -29.55 -10.75 56.58
CA GLY A 24 -30.47 -9.73 56.08
C GLY A 24 -29.87 -8.32 56.05
N LEU A 25 -30.55 -7.33 56.63
CA LEU A 25 -30.25 -5.91 56.47
C LEU A 25 -29.21 -5.40 57.49
N ASN A 26 -28.06 -4.99 56.99
CA ASN A 26 -26.97 -4.38 57.72
C ASN A 26 -26.99 -2.86 57.45
N VAL A 27 -27.38 -2.05 58.44
CA VAL A 27 -27.44 -0.59 58.29
C VAL A 27 -26.17 0.05 58.86
N ILE A 28 -25.36 0.65 57.98
CA ILE A 28 -24.15 1.39 58.33
C ILE A 28 -24.45 2.89 58.20
N GLN A 29 -25.10 3.44 59.23
CA GLN A 29 -25.38 4.87 59.33
C GLN A 29 -24.13 5.60 59.87
N GLU A 30 -23.44 6.30 58.99
CA GLU A 30 -22.19 7.01 59.32
C GLU A 30 -22.14 8.40 58.68
N HIS A 31 -21.33 9.31 59.22
CA HIS A 31 -21.24 10.65 58.64
C HIS A 31 -20.67 10.64 57.22
N ASN A 32 -20.98 11.68 56.43
CA ASN A 32 -20.29 11.87 55.15
C ASN A 32 -18.80 12.10 55.39
N GLY A 33 -17.96 11.53 54.52
CA GLY A 33 -16.52 11.48 54.74
C GLY A 33 -16.02 10.32 55.60
N PHE A 34 -16.86 9.51 56.28
CA PHE A 34 -16.41 8.34 57.06
C PHE A 34 -15.63 7.32 56.21
N GLY A 35 -16.33 6.59 55.33
CA GLY A 35 -15.71 5.43 54.67
C GLY A 35 -16.59 4.55 53.79
N LYS A 36 -17.88 4.85 53.62
CA LYS A 36 -18.87 3.96 52.96
C LYS A 36 -18.41 3.40 51.60
N SER A 37 -18.14 4.25 50.61
CA SER A 37 -17.64 3.84 49.29
C SER A 37 -16.24 3.18 49.36
N THR A 38 -15.43 3.52 50.37
CA THR A 38 -14.11 2.90 50.64
C THR A 38 -14.26 1.47 51.16
N LEU A 39 -15.28 1.19 51.97
CA LEU A 39 -15.63 -0.14 52.47
C LEU A 39 -16.20 -1.02 51.35
N ALA A 40 -17.05 -0.48 50.48
CA ALA A 40 -17.50 -1.18 49.27
C ALA A 40 -16.31 -1.57 48.35
N ALA A 41 -15.39 -0.63 48.10
CA ALA A 41 -14.19 -0.88 47.33
C ALA A 41 -13.24 -1.89 48.02
N PHE A 42 -13.16 -1.90 49.35
CA PHE A 42 -12.43 -2.93 50.10
C PHE A 42 -13.05 -4.32 49.89
N ILE A 43 -14.39 -4.45 50.01
CA ILE A 43 -15.08 -5.73 49.80
C ILE A 43 -14.88 -6.24 48.36
N LYS A 44 -15.00 -5.35 47.35
CA LYS A 44 -14.64 -5.65 45.95
C LYS A 44 -13.20 -6.19 45.85
N ALA A 45 -12.24 -5.49 46.43
CA ALA A 45 -10.83 -5.85 46.37
C ALA A 45 -10.51 -7.17 47.11
N MET A 46 -11.23 -7.51 48.19
CA MET A 46 -11.08 -8.82 48.84
C MET A 46 -11.50 -9.97 47.92
N PHE A 47 -12.53 -9.80 47.08
CA PHE A 47 -12.94 -10.82 46.11
C PHE A 47 -12.10 -10.82 44.83
N TYR A 48 -11.83 -9.66 44.23
CA TYR A 48 -11.25 -9.55 42.88
C TYR A 48 -9.80 -9.05 42.83
N GLY A 49 -9.25 -8.56 43.94
CA GLY A 49 -8.01 -7.80 43.93
C GLY A 49 -8.12 -6.49 43.13
N PHE A 50 -7.01 -6.08 42.51
CA PHE A 50 -6.97 -4.97 41.56
C PHE A 50 -6.42 -5.46 40.20
N PRO A 51 -6.81 -4.84 39.06
CA PRO A 51 -6.31 -5.20 37.74
C PRO A 51 -4.79 -5.29 37.64
N ARG A 52 -4.29 -6.27 36.88
CA ARG A 52 -2.85 -6.48 36.63
C ARG A 52 -2.22 -5.38 35.77
N THR A 53 -3.01 -4.75 34.90
CA THR A 53 -2.63 -3.57 34.10
C THR A 53 -3.30 -2.32 34.65
N GLY A 54 -2.49 -1.37 35.13
CA GLY A 54 -2.99 -0.08 35.62
C GLY A 54 -3.24 0.89 34.47
N LYS A 55 -4.42 1.54 34.44
CA LYS A 55 -4.63 2.74 33.62
C LYS A 55 -3.69 3.87 34.11
N ARG A 56 -3.31 4.76 33.18
CA ARG A 56 -2.28 5.79 33.41
C ARG A 56 -2.74 6.92 34.36
N SER A 57 -4.01 7.32 34.31
CA SER A 57 -4.54 8.38 35.19
C SER A 57 -4.69 7.91 36.64
N VAL A 58 -4.41 8.80 37.61
CA VAL A 58 -4.55 8.48 39.05
C VAL A 58 -6.02 8.31 39.46
N ALA A 59 -6.94 9.01 38.79
CA ALA A 59 -8.37 8.96 39.09
C ALA A 59 -9.03 7.61 38.75
N GLU A 60 -8.58 6.96 37.66
CA GLU A 60 -9.07 5.65 37.22
C GLU A 60 -8.30 4.47 37.84
N ASN A 61 -7.11 4.72 38.39
CA ASN A 61 -6.27 3.67 38.97
C ASN A 61 -6.69 3.37 40.42
N GLU A 62 -7.66 2.45 40.60
CA GLU A 62 -8.20 2.08 41.92
C GLU A 62 -7.11 1.73 42.96
N ARG A 63 -6.04 1.05 42.54
CA ARG A 63 -4.91 0.69 43.42
C ARG A 63 -4.21 1.94 44.00
N LYS A 64 -4.02 2.99 43.20
CA LYS A 64 -3.49 4.29 43.66
C LYS A 64 -4.55 5.08 44.45
N LYS A 65 -5.81 5.08 44.00
CA LYS A 65 -6.95 5.79 44.62
C LYS A 65 -7.25 5.37 46.06
N TYR A 66 -7.07 4.08 46.37
CA TYR A 66 -7.27 3.51 47.71
C TYR A 66 -5.96 3.18 48.45
N LEU A 67 -4.82 3.73 48.01
CA LEU A 67 -3.57 3.60 48.76
C LEU A 67 -3.73 4.22 50.17
N PRO A 68 -3.28 3.56 51.25
CA PRO A 68 -3.43 4.06 52.62
C PRO A 68 -2.81 5.44 52.85
N TRP A 69 -3.62 6.41 53.29
CA TRP A 69 -3.15 7.78 53.55
C TRP A 69 -2.16 7.85 54.72
N GLN A 70 -2.36 6.96 55.69
CA GLN A 70 -1.54 6.76 56.89
C GLN A 70 -0.40 5.74 56.70
N GLY A 71 -0.25 5.14 55.51
CA GLY A 71 0.66 4.01 55.27
C GLY A 71 0.21 2.71 55.96
N GLY A 72 1.17 1.82 56.23
CA GLY A 72 0.93 0.51 56.87
C GLY A 72 0.56 -0.62 55.89
N SER A 73 0.11 -1.76 56.44
CA SER A 73 -0.33 -2.93 55.65
C SER A 73 -1.57 -2.56 54.82
N TYR A 74 -1.41 -2.43 53.50
CA TYR A 74 -2.50 -2.16 52.57
C TYR A 74 -3.26 -3.46 52.28
N GLY A 75 -4.53 -3.53 52.64
CA GLY A 75 -5.37 -4.72 52.53
C GLY A 75 -6.07 -5.08 53.84
N GLY A 76 -6.26 -6.38 54.08
CA GLY A 76 -6.99 -6.89 55.24
C GLY A 76 -7.51 -8.30 55.02
N SER A 77 -8.60 -8.65 55.70
CA SER A 77 -9.28 -9.94 55.55
C SER A 77 -10.81 -9.83 55.64
N LEU A 78 -11.49 -10.72 54.93
CA LEU A 78 -12.94 -10.84 54.86
C LEU A 78 -13.35 -12.31 55.11
N ASP A 79 -14.26 -12.50 56.07
CA ASP A 79 -14.88 -13.78 56.36
C ASP A 79 -16.22 -13.87 55.62
N PHE A 80 -16.47 -15.01 54.96
CA PHE A 80 -17.68 -15.28 54.21
C PHE A 80 -18.11 -16.74 54.31
N GLU A 81 -19.36 -17.04 53.99
CA GLU A 81 -19.93 -18.38 53.91
C GLU A 81 -20.40 -18.68 52.49
N PHE A 82 -19.91 -19.79 51.93
CA PHE A 82 -20.32 -20.32 50.64
C PHE A 82 -20.62 -21.82 50.78
N GLU A 83 -21.80 -22.27 50.31
CA GLU A 83 -22.28 -23.65 50.46
C GLU A 83 -22.22 -24.21 51.89
N GLY A 84 -22.43 -23.37 52.91
CA GLY A 84 -22.35 -23.77 54.33
C GLY A 84 -20.93 -23.98 54.86
N ILE A 85 -19.88 -23.64 54.10
CA ILE A 85 -18.50 -23.61 54.58
C ILE A 85 -18.08 -22.15 54.78
N SER A 86 -17.60 -21.83 55.98
CA SER A 86 -17.04 -20.51 56.31
C SER A 86 -15.57 -20.42 55.92
N TYR A 87 -15.23 -19.41 55.14
CA TYR A 87 -13.88 -19.10 54.68
C TYR A 87 -13.43 -17.73 55.17
N ARG A 88 -12.12 -17.56 55.37
CA ARG A 88 -11.44 -16.28 55.49
C ARG A 88 -10.55 -16.08 54.27
N VAL A 89 -10.82 -15.06 53.46
CA VAL A 89 -9.83 -14.53 52.51
C VAL A 89 -9.00 -13.46 53.21
N ARG A 90 -7.69 -13.49 53.04
CA ARG A 90 -6.77 -12.38 53.37
C ARG A 90 -6.06 -11.95 52.09
N ARG A 91 -6.01 -10.65 51.84
CA ARG A 91 -5.18 -10.06 50.78
C ARG A 91 -4.39 -8.87 51.32
N THR A 92 -3.15 -8.75 50.87
CA THR A 92 -2.38 -7.51 50.96
C THR A 92 -2.08 -7.02 49.55
N PHE A 93 -2.26 -5.72 49.30
CA PHE A 93 -2.01 -5.11 48.01
C PHE A 93 -0.66 -4.43 48.01
N GLY A 94 0.23 -4.90 47.13
CA GLY A 94 1.47 -4.19 46.84
C GLY A 94 1.25 -3.10 45.79
N GLU A 95 2.35 -2.56 45.28
CA GLU A 95 2.30 -1.38 44.41
C GLU A 95 2.18 -1.79 42.94
N LYS A 96 2.74 -2.95 42.59
CA LYS A 96 2.42 -3.75 41.40
C LYS A 96 1.69 -5.02 41.80
N ALA A 97 0.81 -5.52 40.94
CA ALA A 97 0.03 -6.74 41.17
C ALA A 97 0.88 -8.01 41.40
N SER A 98 2.16 -8.00 40.98
CA SER A 98 3.14 -9.06 41.26
C SER A 98 3.59 -9.15 42.72
N LYS A 99 3.24 -8.16 43.55
CA LYS A 99 3.46 -8.15 45.01
C LYS A 99 2.19 -8.44 45.82
N ASP A 100 1.04 -8.60 45.17
CA ASP A 100 -0.21 -8.86 45.89
C ASP A 100 -0.14 -10.25 46.53
N THR A 101 -0.60 -10.37 47.78
CA THR A 101 -0.76 -11.66 48.43
C THR A 101 -2.23 -12.05 48.48
N TYR A 102 -2.48 -13.35 48.41
CA TYR A 102 -3.78 -13.96 48.58
C TYR A 102 -3.60 -15.23 49.41
N SER A 103 -4.39 -15.38 50.47
CA SER A 103 -4.58 -16.67 51.12
C SER A 103 -6.06 -16.87 51.44
N LEU A 104 -6.50 -18.12 51.37
CA LEU A 104 -7.87 -18.53 51.66
C LEU A 104 -7.83 -19.64 52.69
N ARG A 105 -8.53 -19.45 53.80
CA ARG A 105 -8.55 -20.40 54.92
C ARG A 105 -9.96 -20.89 55.20
N ASP A 106 -10.14 -22.19 55.23
CA ASP A 106 -11.35 -22.83 55.76
C ASP A 106 -11.36 -22.67 57.29
N LEU A 107 -12.36 -21.99 57.83
CA LEU A 107 -12.48 -21.67 59.25
C LEU A 107 -13.04 -22.85 60.06
N LEU A 108 -13.82 -23.73 59.44
CA LEU A 108 -14.43 -24.91 60.05
C LEU A 108 -13.39 -26.02 60.22
N ASN A 109 -12.63 -26.33 59.16
CA ASN A 109 -11.52 -27.29 59.17
C ASN A 109 -10.20 -26.68 59.65
N ARG A 110 -10.13 -25.35 59.81
CA ARG A 110 -9.00 -24.53 60.31
C ARG A 110 -7.72 -24.61 59.48
N ARG A 111 -7.79 -25.00 58.20
CA ARG A 111 -6.66 -25.19 57.28
C ARG A 111 -6.71 -24.19 56.13
N GLU A 112 -5.57 -23.89 55.52
CA GLU A 112 -5.54 -23.23 54.21
C GLU A 112 -6.28 -24.09 53.18
N SER A 113 -6.98 -23.44 52.24
CA SER A 113 -7.87 -24.05 51.28
C SER A 113 -7.50 -23.59 49.87
N SER A 114 -7.18 -24.53 48.99
CA SER A 114 -6.99 -24.30 47.56
C SER A 114 -8.28 -24.49 46.77
N ARG A 115 -9.46 -24.30 47.39
CA ARG A 115 -10.76 -24.46 46.69
C ARG A 115 -10.97 -23.37 45.64
N PHE A 116 -10.53 -22.14 45.92
CA PHE A 116 -10.65 -20.99 45.03
C PHE A 116 -9.31 -20.24 44.92
N SER A 117 -8.97 -19.78 43.72
CA SER A 117 -7.68 -19.14 43.41
C SER A 117 -7.65 -17.63 43.75
N GLU A 118 -6.56 -16.95 43.38
CA GLU A 118 -6.46 -15.48 43.43
C GLU A 118 -7.58 -14.75 42.67
N ASN A 119 -8.30 -15.44 41.77
CA ASN A 119 -9.47 -14.94 41.03
C ASN A 119 -10.81 -15.25 41.76
N LEU A 120 -10.78 -15.44 43.09
CA LEU A 120 -11.91 -15.77 43.97
C LEU A 120 -13.28 -15.17 43.56
N GLY A 121 -13.36 -13.89 43.19
CA GLY A 121 -14.61 -13.26 42.75
C GLY A 121 -15.16 -13.83 41.43
N GLU A 122 -14.31 -14.06 40.44
CA GLU A 122 -14.71 -14.66 39.16
C GLU A 122 -15.18 -16.11 39.36
N GLU A 123 -14.55 -16.84 40.28
CA GLU A 123 -14.89 -18.23 40.60
C GLU A 123 -16.16 -18.37 41.46
N LEU A 124 -16.44 -17.42 42.36
CA LEU A 124 -17.64 -17.41 43.20
C LEU A 124 -18.89 -16.84 42.53
N PHE A 125 -18.71 -15.92 41.57
CA PHE A 125 -19.81 -15.14 40.99
C PHE A 125 -19.95 -15.28 39.47
N GLN A 126 -19.00 -15.93 38.79
CA GLN A 126 -18.97 -16.11 37.33
C GLN A 126 -19.10 -14.80 36.53
N LEU A 127 -18.63 -13.69 37.13
CA LEU A 127 -18.61 -12.35 36.57
C LEU A 127 -17.26 -11.70 36.85
N ASP A 128 -16.78 -10.86 35.93
CA ASP A 128 -15.59 -10.03 36.16
C ASP A 128 -15.84 -8.93 37.24
N ALA A 129 -14.76 -8.29 37.68
CA ALA A 129 -14.76 -7.31 38.77
C ALA A 129 -15.58 -6.02 38.49
N GLU A 130 -15.82 -5.69 37.22
CA GLU A 130 -16.61 -4.53 36.80
C GLU A 130 -18.09 -4.90 36.67
N SER A 131 -18.36 -6.04 36.06
CA SER A 131 -19.67 -6.69 35.93
C SER A 131 -20.31 -7.00 37.29
N PHE A 132 -19.51 -7.45 38.25
CA PHE A 132 -19.91 -7.60 39.65
C PHE A 132 -20.33 -6.26 40.27
N MET A 133 -19.56 -5.20 40.07
CA MET A 133 -19.88 -3.87 40.64
C MET A 133 -21.06 -3.19 39.93
N ARG A 134 -21.24 -3.40 38.62
CA ARG A 134 -22.41 -2.89 37.86
C ARG A 134 -23.72 -3.59 38.25
N SER A 135 -23.66 -4.80 38.82
CA SER A 135 -24.83 -5.58 39.25
C SER A 135 -25.11 -5.54 40.76
N ILE A 136 -24.12 -5.90 41.60
CA ILE A 136 -24.28 -6.12 43.05
C ILE A 136 -24.04 -4.85 43.90
N TYR A 137 -23.31 -3.87 43.38
CA TYR A 137 -23.07 -2.59 44.04
C TYR A 137 -23.94 -1.48 43.45
N MET A 138 -24.45 -0.60 44.32
CA MET A 138 -25.24 0.56 43.93
C MET A 138 -24.63 1.80 44.59
N SER A 139 -23.98 2.62 43.76
CA SER A 139 -23.25 3.83 44.13
C SER A 139 -24.16 5.05 44.27
N GLN A 140 -23.72 6.03 45.05
CA GLN A 140 -24.31 7.37 45.15
C GLN A 140 -24.13 8.23 43.88
N ALA A 141 -23.47 7.71 42.84
CA ALA A 141 -23.00 8.45 41.67
C ALA A 141 -23.78 8.08 40.40
N LYS A 142 -24.01 9.07 39.53
CA LYS A 142 -24.71 8.92 38.25
C LYS A 142 -23.86 8.24 37.18
N ASP A 143 -23.57 6.96 37.38
CA ASP A 143 -23.14 6.09 36.30
C ASP A 143 -24.38 5.71 35.46
N THR A 144 -24.75 6.58 34.51
CA THR A 144 -25.71 6.27 33.42
C THR A 144 -25.10 5.40 32.33
N ASP A 145 -23.92 4.85 32.62
CA ASP A 145 -23.14 3.94 31.80
C ASP A 145 -23.91 2.65 31.53
N THR A 146 -23.76 2.07 30.34
CA THR A 146 -24.56 0.91 29.91
C THR A 146 -24.42 -0.26 30.89
N ILE A 147 -25.54 -0.79 31.39
CA ILE A 147 -25.51 -1.84 32.41
C ILE A 147 -25.05 -3.19 31.80
N ALA A 148 -25.23 -3.38 30.49
CA ALA A 148 -24.63 -4.49 29.76
C ALA A 148 -23.10 -4.38 29.68
N THR A 149 -22.41 -5.36 30.27
CA THR A 149 -21.04 -5.73 29.93
C THR A 149 -21.02 -7.05 29.17
N THR A 150 -19.91 -7.36 28.51
CA THR A 150 -19.73 -8.67 27.85
C THR A 150 -19.86 -9.82 28.84
N SER A 151 -19.38 -9.70 30.09
CA SER A 151 -19.52 -10.78 31.09
C SER A 151 -20.96 -10.91 31.61
N ILE A 152 -21.72 -9.82 31.77
CA ILE A 152 -23.16 -9.89 32.09
C ILE A 152 -23.92 -10.55 30.95
N GLN A 153 -23.71 -10.12 29.70
CA GLN A 153 -24.34 -10.74 28.53
C GLN A 153 -23.93 -12.22 28.38
N THR A 154 -22.67 -12.56 28.61
CA THR A 154 -22.19 -13.95 28.56
C THR A 154 -22.72 -14.80 29.71
N LYS A 155 -22.88 -14.30 30.95
CA LYS A 155 -23.53 -15.06 32.03
C LYS A 155 -25.03 -15.23 31.79
N LEU A 156 -25.74 -14.19 31.31
CA LEU A 156 -27.14 -14.30 30.90
C LEU A 156 -27.32 -15.30 29.73
N SER A 157 -26.40 -15.30 28.76
CA SER A 157 -26.39 -16.25 27.65
C SER A 157 -26.00 -17.67 28.08
N ASN A 158 -25.06 -17.84 29.03
CA ASN A 158 -24.67 -19.15 29.60
C ASN A 158 -25.79 -19.82 30.41
N LEU A 159 -26.84 -19.08 30.77
CA LEU A 159 -28.08 -19.61 31.34
C LEU A 159 -29.05 -20.12 30.25
N VAL A 160 -28.58 -20.23 29.00
CA VAL A 160 -29.20 -20.86 27.83
C VAL A 160 -28.17 -21.79 27.18
N ASP A 161 -28.55 -23.01 26.79
CA ASP A 161 -27.63 -24.14 26.62
C ASP A 161 -26.60 -24.08 25.44
N ASN A 162 -26.42 -22.96 24.73
CA ASN A 162 -25.55 -22.86 23.54
C ASN A 162 -24.75 -21.54 23.45
N THR A 163 -23.55 -21.49 24.04
CA THR A 163 -22.75 -20.24 24.13
C THR A 163 -21.39 -20.21 23.42
N ASN A 164 -20.99 -21.30 22.76
CA ASN A 164 -19.78 -21.27 21.92
C ASN A 164 -19.96 -20.38 20.67
N ASP A 165 -21.18 -20.20 20.17
CA ASP A 165 -21.43 -19.51 18.90
C ASP A 165 -21.40 -17.97 19.04
N MET A 166 -21.98 -17.42 20.11
CA MET A 166 -21.99 -15.96 20.34
C MET A 166 -20.58 -15.38 20.51
N ASN A 167 -19.69 -16.10 21.18
CA ASN A 167 -18.29 -15.67 21.36
C ASN A 167 -17.49 -15.64 20.05
N ASN A 168 -17.91 -16.40 19.02
CA ASN A 168 -17.25 -16.46 17.72
C ASN A 168 -17.89 -15.52 16.67
N TYR A 169 -19.09 -15.01 16.92
CA TYR A 169 -19.86 -14.17 15.99
C TYR A 169 -19.07 -12.97 15.44
N SER A 170 -18.41 -12.19 16.31
CA SER A 170 -17.66 -11.00 15.91
C SER A 170 -16.51 -11.31 14.94
N SER A 171 -15.77 -12.39 15.21
CA SER A 171 -14.67 -12.90 14.37
C SER A 171 -15.18 -13.40 13.02
N ALA A 172 -16.31 -14.13 13.01
CA ALA A 172 -16.95 -14.60 11.78
C ALA A 172 -17.44 -13.43 10.90
N ILE A 173 -18.11 -12.43 11.48
CA ILE A 173 -18.58 -11.25 10.76
C ILE A 173 -17.42 -10.42 10.20
N SER A 174 -16.30 -10.26 10.93
CA SER A 174 -15.13 -9.54 10.40
C SER A 174 -14.59 -10.23 9.14
N ARG A 175 -14.30 -11.54 9.24
CA ARG A 175 -13.77 -12.34 8.11
C ARG A 175 -14.71 -12.35 6.91
N LEU A 176 -16.02 -12.43 7.13
CA LEU A 176 -17.02 -12.37 6.05
C LEU A 176 -17.08 -10.98 5.40
N ARG A 177 -17.00 -9.89 6.18
CA ARG A 177 -16.92 -8.52 5.65
C ARG A 177 -15.62 -8.29 4.88
N GLU A 178 -14.48 -8.78 5.37
CA GLU A 178 -13.19 -8.76 4.68
C GLU A 178 -13.24 -9.51 3.34
N ALA A 179 -13.74 -10.75 3.33
CA ALA A 179 -13.92 -11.54 2.11
C ALA A 179 -14.88 -10.87 1.11
N ARG A 180 -15.95 -10.22 1.59
CA ARG A 180 -16.90 -9.46 0.76
C ARG A 180 -16.23 -8.26 0.08
N MET A 181 -15.37 -7.54 0.81
CA MET A 181 -14.64 -6.37 0.28
C MET A 181 -13.65 -6.71 -0.83
N VAL A 182 -13.19 -7.96 -0.96
CA VAL A 182 -12.38 -8.41 -2.11
C VAL A 182 -13.17 -8.33 -3.42
N TYR A 183 -14.47 -8.65 -3.38
CA TYR A 183 -15.34 -8.57 -4.56
C TYR A 183 -15.89 -7.16 -4.78
N GLN A 184 -16.32 -6.48 -3.73
CA GLN A 184 -16.80 -5.09 -3.80
C GLN A 184 -16.79 -4.43 -2.41
N LYS A 185 -16.31 -3.18 -2.32
CA LYS A 185 -16.37 -2.36 -1.10
C LYS A 185 -17.81 -2.03 -0.68
N PHE A 186 -17.99 -1.69 0.60
CA PHE A 186 -19.28 -1.24 1.15
C PHE A 186 -19.64 0.21 0.80
N ARG A 187 -18.66 1.04 0.42
CA ARG A 187 -18.84 2.44 -0.04
C ARG A 187 -17.73 2.80 -1.03
N GLY A 188 -18.08 3.53 -2.08
CA GLY A 188 -17.14 3.90 -3.16
C GLY A 188 -16.75 2.70 -4.04
N ALA A 189 -15.95 2.97 -5.08
CA ALA A 189 -15.54 1.96 -6.05
C ALA A 189 -14.33 1.12 -5.59
N GLY A 190 -14.27 -0.11 -6.07
CA GLY A 190 -13.13 -1.02 -6.02
C GLY A 190 -13.46 -2.38 -5.37
N GLY A 191 -12.64 -3.36 -5.72
CA GLY A 191 -12.95 -4.78 -5.57
C GLY A 191 -13.16 -5.40 -6.95
N SER A 192 -12.95 -6.71 -7.08
CA SER A 192 -12.79 -7.36 -8.39
C SER A 192 -13.99 -7.22 -9.33
N ILE A 193 -15.21 -6.99 -8.83
CA ILE A 193 -16.38 -6.73 -9.68
C ILE A 193 -16.20 -5.42 -10.48
N ASP A 194 -15.70 -4.37 -9.83
CA ASP A 194 -15.50 -3.06 -10.45
C ASP A 194 -14.27 -3.11 -11.38
N ASP A 195 -13.18 -3.76 -10.94
CA ASP A 195 -11.97 -3.95 -11.74
C ASP A 195 -12.27 -4.73 -13.04
N ILE A 196 -13.07 -5.81 -12.96
CA ILE A 196 -13.52 -6.57 -14.14
C ILE A 196 -14.48 -5.73 -15.00
N GLN A 197 -15.33 -4.88 -14.40
CA GLN A 197 -16.24 -4.01 -15.15
C GLN A 197 -15.51 -2.95 -15.98
N ASP A 198 -14.42 -2.37 -15.48
CA ASP A 198 -13.61 -1.43 -16.27
C ASP A 198 -12.79 -2.12 -17.36
N ASN A 199 -12.30 -3.35 -17.11
CA ASN A 199 -11.71 -4.19 -18.15
C ASN A 199 -12.74 -4.54 -19.26
N ILE A 200 -13.99 -4.84 -18.92
CA ILE A 200 -15.07 -5.07 -19.90
C ILE A 200 -15.29 -3.81 -20.74
N ARG A 201 -15.39 -2.62 -20.12
CA ARG A 201 -15.55 -1.34 -20.84
C ARG A 201 -14.40 -1.06 -21.81
N TRP A 202 -13.17 -1.38 -21.40
CA TRP A 202 -12.00 -1.19 -22.24
C TRP A 202 -12.03 -2.09 -23.49
N TRP A 203 -12.27 -3.39 -23.31
CA TRP A 203 -12.41 -4.31 -24.45
C TRP A 203 -13.62 -4.01 -25.33
N GLU A 204 -14.75 -3.58 -24.76
CA GLU A 204 -15.91 -3.12 -25.53
C GLU A 204 -15.59 -1.87 -26.37
N GLY A 205 -14.73 -0.97 -25.87
CA GLY A 205 -14.21 0.17 -26.63
C GLY A 205 -13.30 -0.22 -27.79
N GLU A 206 -12.31 -1.10 -27.57
CA GLU A 206 -11.43 -1.60 -28.62
C GLU A 206 -12.19 -2.40 -29.70
N LEU A 207 -13.18 -3.20 -29.29
CA LEU A 207 -14.09 -3.89 -30.20
C LEU A 207 -14.85 -2.90 -31.10
N ILE A 208 -15.36 -1.80 -30.55
CA ILE A 208 -16.06 -0.76 -31.34
C ILE A 208 -15.12 -0.07 -32.35
N ASP A 209 -13.86 0.23 -31.99
CA ASP A 209 -12.90 0.78 -32.94
C ASP A 209 -12.55 -0.20 -34.06
N ALA A 210 -12.37 -1.48 -33.72
CA ALA A 210 -12.09 -2.55 -34.68
C ALA A 210 -13.29 -2.81 -35.61
N GLU A 211 -14.51 -2.86 -35.08
CA GLU A 211 -15.76 -2.93 -35.86
C GLU A 211 -15.87 -1.75 -36.83
N ALA A 212 -15.56 -0.54 -36.37
CA ALA A 212 -15.56 0.67 -37.19
C ALA A 212 -14.52 0.63 -38.33
N LYS A 213 -13.51 -0.26 -38.30
CA LYS A 213 -12.59 -0.48 -39.43
C LYS A 213 -13.13 -1.43 -40.49
N LYS A 214 -14.21 -2.19 -40.24
CA LYS A 214 -14.76 -3.17 -41.20
C LYS A 214 -15.13 -2.53 -42.55
N THR A 215 -15.80 -1.37 -42.54
CA THR A 215 -16.19 -0.67 -43.78
C THR A 215 -15.00 0.00 -44.47
N PRO A 216 -14.14 0.80 -43.79
CA PRO A 216 -12.89 1.31 -44.37
C PRO A 216 -11.97 0.21 -44.93
N LEU A 217 -11.94 -0.98 -44.32
CA LEU A 217 -11.19 -2.13 -44.83
C LEU A 217 -11.74 -2.63 -46.18
N GLN A 218 -13.06 -2.68 -46.36
CA GLN A 218 -13.66 -3.05 -47.64
C GLN A 218 -13.41 -1.99 -48.72
N GLU A 219 -13.45 -0.71 -48.36
CA GLU A 219 -13.19 0.42 -49.27
C GLU A 219 -11.72 0.43 -49.72
N ILE A 220 -10.76 0.41 -48.80
CA ILE A 220 -9.32 0.40 -49.12
C ILE A 220 -8.89 -0.90 -49.81
N THR A 221 -9.62 -2.01 -49.64
CA THR A 221 -9.37 -3.25 -50.41
C THR A 221 -9.74 -3.06 -51.88
N LYS A 222 -10.92 -2.48 -52.18
CA LYS A 222 -11.32 -2.13 -53.55
C LYS A 222 -10.41 -1.08 -54.17
N GLU A 223 -9.94 -0.11 -53.37
CA GLU A 223 -8.94 0.87 -53.81
C GLU A 223 -7.64 0.20 -54.25
N VAL A 224 -7.12 -0.76 -53.46
CA VAL A 224 -5.95 -1.57 -53.83
C VAL A 224 -6.21 -2.41 -55.09
N GLU A 225 -7.39 -3.00 -55.27
CA GLU A 225 -7.76 -3.74 -56.48
C GLU A 225 -7.80 -2.84 -57.73
N ASN A 226 -8.39 -1.65 -57.61
CA ASN A 226 -8.42 -0.64 -58.67
C ASN A 226 -7.02 -0.14 -59.03
N LEU A 227 -6.19 0.19 -58.04
CA LEU A 227 -4.81 0.67 -58.25
C LEU A 227 -3.90 -0.42 -58.86
N ASN A 228 -4.05 -1.69 -58.46
CA ASN A 228 -3.38 -2.81 -59.15
C ASN A 228 -3.81 -2.89 -60.63
N THR A 229 -5.10 -2.71 -60.92
CA THR A 229 -5.64 -2.77 -62.28
C THR A 229 -5.14 -1.61 -63.15
N GLN A 230 -5.08 -0.39 -62.59
CA GLN A 230 -4.51 0.78 -63.25
C GLN A 230 -3.01 0.62 -63.51
N LYS A 231 -2.25 0.11 -62.52
CA LYS A 231 -0.82 -0.23 -62.66
C LYS A 231 -0.60 -1.19 -63.83
N GLU A 232 -1.38 -2.28 -63.92
CA GLU A 232 -1.29 -3.23 -65.03
C GLU A 232 -1.59 -2.58 -66.39
N GLN A 233 -2.58 -1.68 -66.46
CA GLN A 233 -2.92 -0.97 -67.70
C GLN A 233 -1.78 -0.02 -68.12
N GLN A 234 -1.18 0.71 -67.19
CA GLN A 234 -0.04 1.59 -67.42
C GLN A 234 1.22 0.81 -67.86
N GLU A 235 1.52 -0.33 -67.22
CA GLU A 235 2.64 -1.20 -67.62
C GLU A 235 2.45 -1.78 -69.03
N LYS A 236 1.22 -2.20 -69.38
CA LYS A 236 0.86 -2.62 -70.74
C LYS A 236 0.99 -1.46 -71.74
N ALA A 237 0.55 -0.25 -71.38
CA ALA A 237 0.70 0.94 -72.22
C ALA A 237 2.17 1.31 -72.47
N ILE A 238 3.03 1.29 -71.45
CA ILE A 238 4.49 1.50 -71.61
C ILE A 238 5.10 0.44 -72.53
N SER A 239 4.70 -0.83 -72.40
CA SER A 239 5.16 -1.89 -73.30
C SER A 239 4.77 -1.65 -74.76
N LEU A 240 3.54 -1.18 -75.02
CA LEU A 240 3.06 -0.84 -76.37
C LEU A 240 3.75 0.42 -76.93
N ILE A 241 4.00 1.44 -76.09
CA ILE A 241 4.75 2.63 -76.50
C ILE A 241 6.21 2.25 -76.85
N ARG A 242 6.85 1.35 -76.10
CA ARG A 242 8.20 0.85 -76.42
C ARG A 242 8.26 0.11 -77.76
N ASP A 243 7.30 -0.76 -78.03
CA ASP A 243 7.18 -1.43 -79.33
C ASP A 243 7.03 -0.41 -80.48
N LYS A 244 6.20 0.62 -80.30
CA LYS A 244 6.09 1.74 -81.25
C LYS A 244 7.38 2.54 -81.41
N ILE A 245 8.11 2.85 -80.34
CA ILE A 245 9.42 3.52 -80.40
C ILE A 245 10.42 2.67 -81.17
N THR A 246 10.49 1.36 -80.89
CA THR A 246 11.39 0.43 -81.59
C THR A 246 11.07 0.35 -83.08
N LYS A 247 9.79 0.30 -83.45
CA LYS A 247 9.34 0.35 -84.84
C LYS A 247 9.68 1.68 -85.52
N ALA A 248 9.24 2.81 -84.96
CA ALA A 248 9.47 4.14 -85.52
C ALA A 248 10.97 4.45 -85.67
N SER A 249 11.80 4.08 -84.68
CA SER A 249 13.25 4.23 -84.76
C SER A 249 13.89 3.39 -85.86
N LYS A 250 13.33 2.21 -86.19
CA LYS A 250 13.78 1.42 -87.34
C LYS A 250 13.33 2.06 -88.66
N GLN A 251 12.07 2.47 -88.76
CA GLN A 251 11.53 3.15 -89.95
C GLN A 251 12.35 4.41 -90.29
N GLN A 252 12.71 5.21 -89.29
CA GLN A 252 13.52 6.42 -89.44
C GLN A 252 14.95 6.11 -89.94
N GLY A 253 15.55 5.01 -89.50
CA GLY A 253 16.87 4.55 -89.96
C GLY A 253 16.84 3.99 -91.39
N ASP A 254 15.91 3.08 -91.67
CA ASP A 254 15.75 2.45 -92.99
C ASP A 254 15.46 3.50 -94.09
N LYS A 255 14.62 4.51 -93.77
CA LYS A 255 14.32 5.62 -94.70
C LYS A 255 15.54 6.48 -95.01
N ALA A 256 16.31 6.89 -93.99
CA ALA A 256 17.49 7.73 -94.17
C ALA A 256 18.59 7.05 -95.02
N LEU A 257 18.70 5.72 -94.94
CA LEU A 257 19.63 4.95 -95.79
C LEU A 257 19.15 4.83 -97.25
N ARG A 258 17.84 4.70 -97.48
CA ARG A 258 17.25 4.68 -98.83
C ARG A 258 17.41 6.02 -99.55
N GLU A 259 17.10 7.13 -98.86
CA GLU A 259 17.23 8.49 -99.41
C GLU A 259 18.68 8.81 -99.83
N GLN A 260 19.69 8.28 -99.12
CA GLN A 260 21.11 8.43 -99.49
C GLN A 260 21.50 7.59 -100.72
N LEU A 261 20.97 6.36 -100.87
CA LEU A 261 21.28 5.52 -102.04
C LEU A 261 20.65 6.09 -103.31
N GLU A 262 19.39 6.53 -103.24
CA GLU A 262 18.65 7.08 -104.38
C GLU A 262 19.32 8.35 -104.94
N ASP A 263 19.82 9.23 -104.07
CA ASP A 263 20.54 10.43 -104.49
C ASP A 263 21.84 10.09 -105.24
N PHE A 264 22.66 9.18 -104.69
CA PHE A 264 23.93 8.78 -105.34
C PHE A 264 23.72 8.09 -106.70
N GLU A 265 22.75 7.18 -106.85
CA GLU A 265 22.52 6.47 -108.12
C GLU A 265 21.88 7.37 -109.19
N LYS A 266 20.95 8.24 -108.80
CA LYS A 266 20.25 9.15 -109.71
C LYS A 266 21.17 10.24 -110.26
N ASN A 267 22.02 10.82 -109.41
CA ASN A 267 22.95 11.85 -109.83
C ASN A 267 24.02 11.27 -110.76
N LEU A 268 24.49 10.03 -110.53
CA LEU A 268 25.48 9.38 -111.41
C LEU A 268 24.96 9.16 -112.83
N HIS A 269 23.74 8.64 -113.01
CA HIS A 269 23.20 8.38 -114.36
C HIS A 269 22.93 9.68 -115.15
N PHE A 270 22.47 10.74 -114.47
CA PHE A 270 22.26 12.05 -115.11
C PHE A 270 23.55 12.61 -115.73
N VAL A 271 24.66 12.41 -115.03
CA VAL A 271 25.98 12.94 -115.37
C VAL A 271 26.58 12.26 -116.62
N GLU A 272 26.45 10.93 -116.76
CA GLU A 272 27.04 10.20 -117.88
C GLU A 272 26.42 10.58 -119.25
N ASP A 273 25.11 10.82 -119.27
CA ASP A 273 24.33 11.04 -120.48
C ASP A 273 24.67 12.37 -121.18
N ASN A 274 25.12 13.39 -120.43
CA ASN A 274 25.40 14.73 -120.96
C ASN A 274 26.76 14.80 -121.70
N ILE A 275 27.78 14.10 -121.18
CA ILE A 275 29.16 14.10 -121.70
C ILE A 275 29.24 13.60 -123.15
N GLU A 276 28.43 12.61 -123.55
CA GLU A 276 28.50 12.06 -124.92
C GLU A 276 27.91 13.01 -125.98
N LYS A 277 26.97 13.88 -125.59
CA LYS A 277 26.26 14.78 -126.53
C LYS A 277 27.16 15.93 -127.00
N LEU A 278 27.93 16.52 -126.09
CA LEU A 278 28.75 17.71 -126.30
C LEU A 278 29.98 17.48 -127.22
N ASN A 279 30.56 16.28 -127.18
CA ASN A 279 31.75 15.91 -127.96
C ASN A 279 31.59 15.99 -129.50
N LYS A 280 30.37 16.20 -130.02
CA LYS A 280 30.10 16.32 -131.46
C LYS A 280 30.11 17.76 -132.00
N LEU A 281 30.21 18.78 -131.15
CA LEU A 281 30.04 20.20 -131.55
C LEU A 281 31.35 20.96 -131.84
N TYR A 282 32.49 20.57 -131.27
CA TYR A 282 33.73 21.38 -131.25
C TYR A 282 34.95 20.70 -131.92
N PRO A 283 35.00 20.58 -133.26
CA PRO A 283 35.96 19.72 -133.98
C PRO A 283 37.42 20.21 -134.04
N LYS A 284 37.77 21.35 -133.42
CA LYS A 284 39.16 21.83 -133.26
C LYS A 284 39.59 21.96 -131.79
N GLY A 285 38.81 21.36 -130.88
CA GLY A 285 38.90 21.62 -129.44
C GLY A 285 38.04 22.82 -129.05
N CYS A 286 37.57 22.81 -127.80
CA CYS A 286 36.76 23.90 -127.25
C CYS A 286 37.64 25.11 -126.85
N PRO A 287 37.11 26.34 -126.92
CA PRO A 287 37.63 27.47 -126.14
C PRO A 287 37.67 27.17 -124.64
N LYS A 288 38.28 28.07 -123.85
CA LYS A 288 38.30 27.94 -122.37
C LYS A 288 37.16 28.69 -121.70
N LYS A 289 36.69 28.14 -120.56
CA LYS A 289 35.64 28.72 -119.71
C LYS A 289 35.97 30.16 -119.30
N GLU A 290 37.23 30.42 -118.91
CA GLU A 290 37.70 31.78 -118.55
C GLU A 290 37.46 32.78 -119.70
N GLU A 291 37.82 32.42 -120.93
CA GLU A 291 37.88 33.33 -122.07
C GLU A 291 36.50 33.72 -122.60
N ILE A 292 35.52 32.81 -122.52
CA ILE A 292 34.13 33.14 -122.85
C ILE A 292 33.48 33.95 -121.73
N THR A 293 33.67 33.55 -120.46
CA THR A 293 33.11 34.25 -119.29
C THR A 293 33.55 35.73 -119.27
N ILE A 294 34.83 35.99 -119.59
CA ILE A 294 35.40 37.33 -119.71
C ILE A 294 34.68 38.18 -120.76
N ASN A 295 34.24 37.60 -121.88
CA ASN A 295 33.61 38.35 -122.97
C ASN A 295 32.10 38.43 -122.85
N ASN A 296 31.42 37.43 -122.28
CA ASN A 296 29.97 37.47 -122.09
C ASN A 296 29.59 38.62 -121.14
N LYS A 297 30.36 38.73 -120.06
CA LYS A 297 30.29 39.83 -119.09
C LYS A 297 30.46 41.21 -119.74
N ARG A 298 31.36 41.34 -120.73
CA ARG A 298 31.62 42.59 -121.46
C ARG A 298 30.48 43.06 -122.38
N VAL A 299 29.56 42.19 -122.79
CA VAL A 299 28.37 42.64 -123.56
C VAL A 299 27.38 43.31 -122.61
N LEU A 300 26.96 42.59 -121.57
CA LEU A 300 26.01 43.05 -120.55
C LEU A 300 26.48 44.31 -119.80
N GLU A 301 27.76 44.37 -119.42
CA GLU A 301 28.36 45.50 -118.70
C GLU A 301 28.37 46.81 -119.51
N LEU A 302 28.22 46.75 -120.84
CA LEU A 302 28.08 47.94 -121.68
C LEU A 302 26.65 48.50 -121.59
N GLU A 303 25.65 47.70 -121.98
CA GLU A 303 24.28 48.15 -122.23
C GLU A 303 23.51 48.45 -120.93
N GLN A 304 23.69 47.62 -119.91
CA GLN A 304 22.94 47.74 -118.66
C GLN A 304 23.43 48.94 -117.82
N ALA A 305 24.72 49.26 -117.93
CA ALA A 305 25.34 50.42 -117.29
C ALA A 305 24.86 51.76 -117.87
N GLU A 306 24.76 51.88 -119.20
CA GLU A 306 24.34 53.14 -119.85
C GLU A 306 22.94 53.57 -119.43
N LYS A 307 22.01 52.62 -119.31
CA LYS A 307 20.62 52.91 -118.96
C LYS A 307 20.48 53.28 -117.48
N SER A 308 20.90 52.37 -116.58
CA SER A 308 20.62 52.46 -115.14
C SER A 308 21.24 53.67 -114.44
N LEU A 309 22.24 54.33 -115.04
CA LEU A 309 22.86 55.54 -114.51
C LEU A 309 22.00 56.80 -114.61
N SER A 310 21.07 56.86 -115.56
CA SER A 310 20.32 58.10 -115.84
C SER A 310 19.06 58.29 -115.00
N GLU A 311 18.68 57.31 -114.19
CA GLU A 311 17.37 57.22 -113.52
C GLU A 311 17.45 57.24 -111.96
N LEU A 312 18.64 57.33 -111.35
CA LEU A 312 18.86 57.05 -109.93
C LEU A 312 18.83 58.30 -109.01
N VAL A 313 17.91 58.34 -108.02
CA VAL A 313 17.70 59.47 -107.07
C VAL A 313 17.40 58.97 -105.64
N ILE A 314 17.77 59.74 -104.60
CA ILE A 314 17.48 59.50 -103.17
C ILE A 314 17.07 60.81 -102.46
N LYS A 315 16.47 60.70 -101.26
CA LYS A 315 16.13 61.80 -100.36
C LYS A 315 17.20 62.03 -99.28
N ASP A 316 17.42 63.29 -98.89
CA ASP A 316 18.38 63.63 -97.83
C ASP A 316 17.94 63.22 -96.41
N GLU A 317 16.63 63.12 -96.15
CA GLU A 317 16.10 62.76 -94.83
C GLU A 317 16.49 61.34 -94.41
N ASP A 318 16.36 60.37 -95.34
CA ASP A 318 16.75 58.98 -95.12
C ASP A 318 18.26 58.87 -94.84
N ILE A 319 19.10 59.63 -95.55
CA ILE A 319 20.56 59.65 -95.38
C ILE A 319 20.95 60.10 -93.96
N GLN A 320 20.25 61.10 -93.40
CA GLN A 320 20.53 61.61 -92.07
C GLN A 320 20.03 60.67 -90.96
N CYS A 321 18.87 60.03 -91.15
CA CYS A 321 18.33 59.08 -90.18
C CYS A 321 19.14 57.77 -90.12
N GLU A 322 19.56 57.24 -91.29
CA GLU A 322 20.43 56.05 -91.39
C GLU A 322 21.74 56.26 -90.63
N ALA A 323 22.47 57.33 -90.96
CA ALA A 323 23.77 57.64 -90.37
C ALA A 323 23.71 57.93 -88.86
N ARG A 324 22.55 58.30 -88.32
CA ARG A 324 22.37 58.60 -86.89
C ARG A 324 22.14 57.36 -86.03
N TRP A 325 21.47 56.32 -86.55
CA TRP A 325 21.01 55.19 -85.75
C TRP A 325 21.67 53.85 -86.09
N ARG A 326 22.47 53.77 -87.18
CA ARG A 326 23.21 52.56 -87.61
C ARG A 326 23.93 51.83 -86.47
N GLU A 327 24.64 52.56 -85.62
CA GLU A 327 25.46 51.97 -84.54
C GLU A 327 24.65 51.58 -83.29
N VAL A 328 23.40 52.04 -83.19
CA VAL A 328 22.50 51.78 -82.05
C VAL A 328 21.62 50.54 -82.29
N PHE A 329 21.20 50.32 -83.53
CA PHE A 329 20.33 49.21 -83.94
C PHE A 329 21.08 48.22 -84.85
N VAL A 330 22.28 47.79 -84.43
CA VAL A 330 23.11 46.80 -85.14
C VAL A 330 22.49 45.41 -85.12
N ASP A 331 21.83 45.02 -84.02
CA ASP A 331 21.07 43.77 -83.89
C ASP A 331 19.58 44.08 -83.67
N GLU A 332 18.80 43.91 -84.74
CA GLU A 332 17.34 44.06 -84.76
C GLU A 332 16.65 43.02 -83.88
N GLU A 333 17.14 41.78 -83.88
CA GLU A 333 16.53 40.67 -83.15
C GLU A 333 16.76 40.80 -81.64
N GLU A 334 17.96 41.22 -81.21
CA GLU A 334 18.25 41.55 -79.82
C GLU A 334 17.38 42.72 -79.33
N THR A 335 17.26 43.79 -80.13
CA THR A 335 16.46 44.97 -79.78
C THR A 335 14.97 44.63 -79.62
N LEU A 336 14.41 43.78 -80.49
CA LEU A 336 13.02 43.32 -80.37
C LEU A 336 12.80 42.35 -79.18
N LYS A 337 13.84 41.62 -78.73
CA LYS A 337 13.79 40.80 -77.51
C LYS A 337 13.83 41.69 -76.26
N ASP A 338 14.71 42.69 -76.23
CA ASP A 338 14.87 43.64 -75.13
C ASP A 338 13.58 44.45 -74.86
N ILE A 339 12.90 44.93 -75.90
CA ILE A 339 11.60 45.62 -75.79
C ILE A 339 10.55 44.76 -75.07
N ARG A 340 10.42 43.48 -75.45
CA ARG A 340 9.47 42.53 -74.82
C ARG A 340 9.88 42.21 -73.39
N LEU A 341 11.18 42.09 -73.14
CA LEU A 341 11.75 41.79 -71.82
C LEU A 341 11.51 42.93 -70.82
N CYS A 342 11.59 44.20 -71.27
CA CYS A 342 11.21 45.36 -70.47
C CYS A 342 9.72 45.36 -70.11
N GLN A 343 8.82 45.08 -71.06
CA GLN A 343 7.37 45.10 -70.81
C GLN A 343 6.97 44.06 -69.76
N ASN A 344 7.37 42.80 -69.93
CA ASN A 344 7.07 41.73 -68.96
C ASN A 344 7.62 42.04 -67.54
N LYS A 345 8.71 42.80 -67.43
CA LYS A 345 9.29 43.24 -66.14
C LYS A 345 8.54 44.43 -65.54
N CYS A 346 8.02 45.34 -66.36
CA CYS A 346 7.17 46.46 -65.91
C CYS A 346 5.85 45.94 -65.33
N ASP A 347 5.21 44.98 -65.99
CA ASP A 347 3.95 44.39 -65.49
C ASP A 347 4.17 43.71 -64.12
N LYS A 348 5.25 42.92 -63.99
CA LYS A 348 5.60 42.26 -62.72
C LYS A 348 5.95 43.25 -61.59
N LEU A 349 6.49 44.42 -61.91
CA LEU A 349 6.76 45.48 -60.94
C LEU A 349 5.47 45.96 -60.23
N VAL A 350 4.35 46.01 -60.98
CA VAL A 350 3.04 46.42 -60.47
C VAL A 350 2.44 45.36 -59.54
N GLU A 351 2.65 44.06 -59.82
CA GLU A 351 2.20 42.98 -58.93
C GLU A 351 2.90 43.02 -57.57
N VAL A 352 4.25 43.16 -57.56
CA VAL A 352 5.06 43.19 -56.33
C VAL A 352 4.69 44.37 -55.43
N ALA A 353 4.37 45.53 -56.02
CA ALA A 353 3.99 46.74 -55.28
C ALA A 353 2.73 46.57 -54.39
N ASN A 354 1.84 45.62 -54.73
CA ASN A 354 0.57 45.43 -54.03
C ASN A 354 0.63 44.43 -52.85
N GLN A 355 1.76 43.77 -52.59
CA GLN A 355 1.86 42.68 -51.59
C GLN A 355 2.21 43.12 -50.15
N THR A 356 1.73 44.27 -49.67
CA THR A 356 2.11 44.81 -48.35
C THR A 356 1.27 44.30 -47.18
N ILE A 357 1.60 43.10 -46.67
CA ILE A 357 1.06 42.57 -45.40
C ILE A 357 1.58 43.41 -44.21
N GLN A 358 0.68 43.88 -43.35
CA GLN A 358 1.01 44.57 -42.08
C GLN A 358 0.41 43.83 -40.87
N MET A 359 1.07 43.90 -39.72
CA MET A 359 0.50 43.47 -38.43
C MET A 359 -0.32 44.60 -37.78
N GLY A 360 -1.24 44.24 -36.88
CA GLY A 360 -2.02 45.22 -36.13
C GLY A 360 -1.16 46.07 -35.18
N LYS A 361 -1.56 47.33 -34.94
CA LYS A 361 -0.88 48.21 -33.98
C LYS A 361 -0.86 47.64 -32.56
N GLU A 362 -1.93 46.97 -32.17
CA GLU A 362 -2.07 46.31 -30.85
C GLU A 362 -1.12 45.11 -30.73
N GLU A 363 -0.97 44.31 -31.80
CA GLU A 363 -0.02 43.19 -31.86
C GLU A 363 1.43 43.66 -31.73
N LEU A 364 1.76 44.83 -32.30
CA LEU A 364 3.08 45.44 -32.18
C LEU A 364 3.35 45.95 -30.76
N VAL A 365 2.39 46.62 -30.12
CA VAL A 365 2.50 47.09 -28.73
C VAL A 365 2.67 45.93 -27.75
N GLU A 366 1.91 44.84 -27.93
CA GLU A 366 2.02 43.67 -27.07
C GLU A 366 3.31 42.89 -27.30
N LEU A 367 3.77 42.75 -28.56
CA LEU A 367 5.10 42.21 -28.86
C LEU A 367 6.21 43.06 -28.22
N GLU A 368 6.07 44.38 -28.14
CA GLU A 368 7.02 45.27 -27.50
C GLU A 368 6.97 45.18 -25.96
N ARG A 369 5.79 45.00 -25.36
CA ARG A 369 5.63 44.62 -23.94
C ARG A 369 6.38 43.32 -23.62
N LEU A 370 6.18 42.29 -24.44
CA LEU A 370 6.74 40.97 -24.23
C LEU A 370 8.26 40.92 -24.54
N LYS A 371 8.76 41.66 -25.53
CA LYS A 371 10.21 41.86 -25.73
C LYS A 371 10.90 42.42 -24.49
N LYS A 372 10.25 43.34 -23.78
CA LYS A 372 10.75 43.90 -22.52
C LYS A 372 10.62 42.94 -21.34
N LEU A 373 9.59 42.07 -21.33
CA LEU A 373 9.43 41.02 -20.33
C LEU A 373 10.54 39.95 -20.44
N PHE A 374 10.95 39.62 -21.66
CA PHE A 374 11.98 38.62 -21.97
C PHE A 374 13.35 39.24 -22.34
N GLU A 375 13.63 40.44 -21.84
CA GLU A 375 14.89 41.17 -22.12
C GLU A 375 16.13 40.42 -21.58
N GLN A 376 15.96 39.59 -20.55
CA GLN A 376 17.01 38.70 -20.00
C GLN A 376 17.03 37.29 -20.64
N GLY A 377 16.19 37.05 -21.66
CA GLY A 377 15.99 35.75 -22.29
C GLY A 377 14.54 35.25 -22.15
N VAL A 378 14.16 34.30 -23.03
CA VAL A 378 12.88 33.57 -22.96
C VAL A 378 13.13 32.23 -22.27
N PRO A 379 12.36 31.81 -21.26
CA PRO A 379 12.44 30.46 -20.69
C PRO A 379 12.25 29.38 -21.76
N THR A 380 13.16 28.40 -21.79
CA THR A 380 13.00 27.21 -22.63
C THR A 380 11.90 26.29 -22.10
N GLU A 381 11.37 25.42 -22.96
CA GLU A 381 10.42 24.39 -22.54
C GLU A 381 10.98 23.46 -21.45
N GLN A 382 12.30 23.30 -21.37
CA GLN A 382 12.96 22.49 -20.35
C GLN A 382 13.08 23.21 -19.01
N GLU A 383 13.40 24.51 -18.99
CA GLU A 383 13.37 25.33 -17.76
C GLU A 383 11.94 25.43 -17.21
N MET A 384 10.95 25.60 -18.09
CA MET A 384 9.53 25.59 -17.69
C MET A 384 9.09 24.25 -17.07
N LYS A 385 9.69 23.13 -17.48
CA LYS A 385 9.49 21.80 -16.86
C LYS A 385 10.23 21.66 -15.52
N ASP A 386 11.44 22.19 -15.40
CA ASP A 386 12.17 22.24 -14.12
C ASP A 386 11.42 23.09 -13.08
N TYR A 387 10.92 24.26 -13.47
CA TYR A 387 10.13 25.13 -12.59
C TYR A 387 8.84 24.44 -12.11
N GLN A 388 8.13 23.73 -12.99
CA GLN A 388 6.95 22.95 -12.61
C GLN A 388 7.32 21.82 -11.64
N TYR A 389 8.32 21.00 -11.98
CA TYR A 389 8.80 19.92 -11.13
C TYR A 389 9.24 20.40 -9.74
N LYS A 390 9.96 21.54 -9.66
CA LYS A 390 10.38 22.13 -8.40
C LYS A 390 9.19 22.64 -7.58
N ILE A 391 8.15 23.22 -8.18
CA ILE A 391 6.92 23.62 -7.47
C ILE A 391 6.18 22.39 -6.92
N ASP A 392 6.04 21.34 -7.71
CA ASP A 392 5.38 20.10 -7.30
C ASP A 392 6.16 19.40 -6.16
N LEU A 393 7.49 19.37 -6.27
CA LEU A 393 8.39 18.89 -5.21
C LEU A 393 8.28 19.72 -3.94
N LEU A 394 8.15 21.05 -4.04
CA LEU A 394 7.98 21.95 -2.89
C LEU A 394 6.64 21.66 -2.17
N SER A 395 5.58 21.36 -2.92
CA SER A 395 4.30 20.90 -2.36
C SER A 395 4.45 19.57 -1.59
N VAL A 396 5.10 18.56 -2.20
CA VAL A 396 5.39 17.27 -1.55
C VAL A 396 6.23 17.46 -0.28
N LYS A 397 7.28 18.30 -0.33
CA LYS A 397 8.17 18.56 0.81
C LYS A 397 7.48 19.33 1.94
N ARG A 398 6.50 20.21 1.65
CA ARG A 398 5.62 20.81 2.67
C ARG A 398 4.74 19.76 3.34
N GLY A 399 4.20 18.81 2.56
CA GLY A 399 3.49 17.64 3.07
C GLY A 399 4.35 16.79 4.01
N GLU A 400 5.53 16.36 3.56
CA GLU A 400 6.49 15.61 4.38
C GLU A 400 6.87 16.34 5.67
N CYS A 401 7.11 17.66 5.61
CA CYS A 401 7.44 18.47 6.78
C CYS A 401 6.29 18.51 7.80
N SER A 402 5.04 18.60 7.34
CA SER A 402 3.84 18.56 8.21
C SER A 402 3.57 17.20 8.85
N ALA A 403 4.04 16.11 8.22
CA ALA A 403 3.92 14.75 8.74
C ALA A 403 5.04 14.36 9.72
N ASN A 404 6.22 14.98 9.63
CA ASN A 404 7.39 14.68 10.48
C ASN A 404 7.41 15.52 11.77
N GLN A 405 6.38 15.37 12.59
CA GLN A 405 6.27 15.95 13.94
C GLN A 405 5.78 14.90 14.93
N LEU A 406 6.02 15.11 16.23
CA LEU A 406 5.38 14.30 17.28
C LEU A 406 3.87 14.52 17.26
N THR A 407 3.09 13.49 17.59
CA THR A 407 1.66 13.67 17.88
C THR A 407 1.47 14.51 19.14
N ALA A 408 0.28 15.12 19.31
CA ALA A 408 -0.06 15.85 20.52
C ALA A 408 0.11 14.97 21.78
N GLN A 409 -0.28 13.69 21.70
CA GLN A 409 -0.19 12.72 22.78
C GLN A 409 1.26 12.31 23.13
N GLU A 410 2.17 12.21 22.15
CA GLU A 410 3.60 12.01 22.40
C GLU A 410 4.26 13.26 22.98
N THR A 411 3.81 14.45 22.55
CA THR A 411 4.33 15.75 23.02
C THR A 411 3.97 15.97 24.50
N GLU A 412 2.73 15.66 24.88
CA GLU A 412 2.25 15.69 26.27
C GLU A 412 3.03 14.72 27.16
N GLN A 413 3.20 13.46 26.72
CA GLN A 413 3.99 12.46 27.46
C GLN A 413 5.47 12.81 27.60
N LEU A 414 6.08 13.42 26.58
CA LEU A 414 7.45 13.89 26.67
C LEU A 414 7.56 15.04 27.68
N TYR A 415 6.60 15.97 27.71
CA TYR A 415 6.56 17.06 28.70
C TYR A 415 6.43 16.54 30.14
N GLU A 416 5.55 15.55 30.38
CA GLU A 416 5.44 14.87 31.69
C GLU A 416 6.76 14.21 32.12
N LEU A 417 7.47 13.55 31.19
CA LEU A 417 8.74 12.88 31.47
C LEU A 417 9.92 13.85 31.63
N GLU A 418 9.99 14.93 30.83
CA GLU A 418 10.93 16.05 31.01
C GLU A 418 10.78 16.66 32.41
N ALA A 419 9.53 16.87 32.87
CA ALA A 419 9.22 17.37 34.20
C ALA A 419 9.49 16.36 35.33
N PHE A 420 9.29 15.06 35.11
CA PHE A 420 9.58 14.01 36.10
C PHE A 420 11.09 13.85 36.34
N PHE A 421 11.89 13.80 35.26
CA PHE A 421 13.35 13.66 35.38
C PHE A 421 14.01 14.97 35.81
N ASN A 422 13.55 16.14 35.32
CA ASN A 422 14.02 17.46 35.73
C ASN A 422 15.56 17.58 35.81
N GLY A 423 16.24 17.16 34.74
CA GLY A 423 17.70 17.16 34.64
C GLY A 423 18.45 16.06 35.42
N LYS A 424 17.77 15.21 36.20
CA LYS A 424 18.39 14.05 36.88
C LYS A 424 18.76 12.98 35.85
N THR A 425 20.03 12.60 35.82
CA THR A 425 20.52 11.46 35.03
C THR A 425 20.35 10.15 35.80
N VAL A 426 19.69 9.17 35.19
CA VAL A 426 19.63 7.80 35.73
C VAL A 426 20.88 7.03 35.32
N ASP A 427 21.64 6.60 36.33
CA ASP A 427 22.83 5.75 36.20
C ASP A 427 22.42 4.27 36.10
N GLU A 428 22.82 3.60 35.02
CA GLU A 428 22.45 2.21 34.74
C GLU A 428 23.20 1.21 35.64
N ASP A 429 24.42 1.54 36.09
CA ASP A 429 25.18 0.70 37.02
C ASP A 429 24.61 0.84 38.45
N GLU A 430 24.14 2.04 38.83
CA GLU A 430 23.39 2.25 40.08
C GLU A 430 22.05 1.50 40.08
N LEU A 431 21.28 1.51 38.97
CA LEU A 431 20.06 0.70 38.84
C LEU A 431 20.36 -0.79 38.90
N LYS A 432 21.40 -1.26 38.21
CA LYS A 432 21.78 -2.68 38.21
C LYS A 432 22.22 -3.15 39.59
N TYR A 433 22.97 -2.34 40.31
CA TYR A 433 23.33 -2.62 41.71
C TYR A 433 22.08 -2.70 42.61
N CYS A 434 21.04 -1.89 42.35
CA CYS A 434 19.75 -2.04 43.03
C CYS A 434 19.05 -3.36 42.66
N GLU A 435 19.07 -3.79 41.40
CA GLU A 435 18.52 -5.10 40.95
C GLU A 435 19.24 -6.27 41.65
N ASP A 436 20.57 -6.26 41.70
CA ASP A 436 21.39 -7.28 42.38
C ASP A 436 21.08 -7.34 43.89
N ILE A 437 20.91 -6.18 44.56
CA ILE A 437 20.54 -6.10 45.98
C ILE A 437 19.10 -6.61 46.20
N GLN A 438 18.16 -6.29 45.32
CA GLN A 438 16.79 -6.79 45.42
C GLN A 438 16.72 -8.32 45.29
N GLU A 439 17.49 -8.92 44.38
CA GLU A 439 17.58 -10.37 44.28
C GLU A 439 18.22 -11.01 45.53
N GLN A 440 19.33 -10.48 46.04
CA GLN A 440 19.94 -10.98 47.27
C GLN A 440 19.00 -10.88 48.48
N THR A 441 18.27 -9.77 48.61
CA THR A 441 17.28 -9.58 49.68
C THR A 441 16.17 -10.62 49.60
N LYS A 442 15.63 -10.87 48.40
CA LYS A 442 14.61 -11.91 48.15
C LYS A 442 15.13 -13.33 48.43
N ILE A 443 16.42 -13.60 48.17
CA ILE A 443 17.10 -14.85 48.52
C ILE A 443 17.21 -15.00 50.06
N PHE A 444 17.53 -13.93 50.79
CA PHE A 444 17.56 -13.96 52.26
C PHE A 444 16.16 -14.13 52.87
N GLU A 445 15.14 -13.43 52.36
CA GLU A 445 13.75 -13.58 52.80
C GLU A 445 13.21 -15.00 52.59
N ASN A 446 13.55 -15.66 51.48
CA ASN A 446 13.13 -17.03 51.23
C ASN A 446 13.84 -18.01 52.17
N LYS A 447 15.16 -17.86 52.38
CA LYS A 447 15.89 -18.63 53.41
C LYS A 447 15.30 -18.45 54.81
N LEU A 448 14.79 -17.26 55.13
CA LEU A 448 14.14 -16.97 56.41
C LEU A 448 12.79 -17.69 56.54
N LYS A 449 11.99 -17.79 55.46
CA LYS A 449 10.73 -18.56 55.43
C LYS A 449 10.95 -20.06 55.64
N ASP A 450 12.06 -20.61 55.14
CA ASP A 450 12.42 -22.03 55.28
C ASP A 450 13.02 -22.38 56.66
N MET A 451 13.52 -21.39 57.41
CA MET A 451 14.11 -21.57 58.75
C MET A 451 13.05 -21.69 59.87
N VAL A 452 12.29 -22.79 59.83
CA VAL A 452 11.23 -23.09 60.83
C VAL A 452 11.35 -24.54 61.31
N LEU A 453 10.98 -24.81 62.57
CA LEU A 453 10.81 -26.19 63.07
C LEU A 453 9.71 -26.91 62.29
N SER A 454 9.93 -28.19 61.94
CA SER A 454 8.94 -28.98 61.20
C SER A 454 7.62 -29.13 61.97
N ASP A 455 6.50 -29.36 61.29
CA ASP A 455 5.19 -29.53 61.95
C ASP A 455 5.16 -30.65 63.01
N LYS A 456 6.02 -31.66 62.86
CA LYS A 456 6.21 -32.69 63.89
C LYS A 456 7.01 -32.12 65.07
N ASP A 457 8.22 -31.61 64.82
CA ASP A 457 9.09 -31.00 65.84
C ASP A 457 8.36 -29.94 66.65
N LYS A 458 7.50 -29.15 66.00
CA LYS A 458 6.70 -28.08 66.61
C LYS A 458 5.57 -28.62 67.50
N LYS A 459 4.82 -29.64 67.08
CA LYS A 459 3.80 -30.30 67.91
C LYS A 459 4.41 -31.02 69.10
N ASP A 460 5.52 -31.72 68.88
CA ASP A 460 6.27 -32.37 69.96
C ASP A 460 6.87 -31.32 70.90
N TRP A 461 7.41 -30.21 70.39
CA TRP A 461 7.88 -29.08 71.21
C TRP A 461 6.76 -28.47 72.06
N ASP A 462 5.60 -28.16 71.47
CA ASP A 462 4.49 -27.53 72.20
C ASP A 462 3.91 -28.48 73.27
N ARG A 463 3.85 -29.80 73.01
CA ARG A 463 3.53 -30.81 74.04
C ARG A 463 4.57 -30.80 75.16
N LEU A 464 5.84 -30.99 74.81
CA LEU A 464 6.92 -31.24 75.76
C LEU A 464 7.27 -30.00 76.59
N ARG A 465 7.19 -28.81 75.99
CA ARG A 465 7.31 -27.53 76.71
C ARG A 465 6.21 -27.35 77.76
N HIS A 466 5.02 -27.91 77.55
CA HIS A 466 3.97 -27.93 78.56
C HIS A 466 4.27 -28.97 79.65
N THR A 467 4.64 -30.21 79.28
CA THR A 467 5.06 -31.27 80.22
C THR A 467 6.21 -30.84 81.13
N PHE A 468 7.20 -30.12 80.62
CA PHE A 468 8.35 -29.61 81.38
C PHE A 468 8.24 -28.13 81.78
N SER A 469 7.02 -27.59 81.83
CA SER A 469 6.78 -26.19 82.22
C SER A 469 7.05 -25.89 83.70
N ILE A 470 6.93 -26.90 84.56
CA ILE A 470 7.12 -26.78 86.02
C ILE A 470 8.60 -27.00 86.39
N GLU A 471 9.18 -28.13 85.96
CA GLU A 471 10.60 -28.45 86.18
C GLU A 471 11.10 -29.42 85.09
N VAL A 472 12.43 -29.43 84.84
CA VAL A 472 13.08 -30.50 84.06
C VAL A 472 13.77 -31.45 85.04
N PRO A 473 13.25 -32.67 85.28
CA PRO A 473 13.75 -33.54 86.34
C PRO A 473 15.18 -34.01 86.05
N GLN A 474 16.07 -33.95 87.05
CA GLN A 474 17.47 -34.35 86.89
C GLN A 474 17.62 -35.87 86.79
N ASN A 475 18.60 -36.35 86.01
CA ASN A 475 18.73 -37.77 85.68
C ASN A 475 18.89 -38.67 86.92
N HIS A 476 19.53 -38.17 87.98
CA HIS A 476 19.66 -38.90 89.24
C HIS A 476 18.32 -39.07 89.98
N ILE A 477 17.42 -38.08 89.89
CA ILE A 477 16.07 -38.14 90.50
C ILE A 477 15.23 -39.20 89.80
N ILE A 478 15.28 -39.24 88.47
CA ILE A 478 14.53 -40.26 87.69
C ILE A 478 15.10 -41.66 87.99
N SER A 479 16.43 -41.82 88.00
CA SER A 479 17.08 -43.10 88.37
C SER A 479 16.71 -43.56 89.79
N GLN A 480 16.64 -42.64 90.76
CA GLN A 480 16.17 -42.93 92.11
C GLN A 480 14.72 -43.44 92.10
N LYS A 481 13.81 -42.80 91.35
CA LYS A 481 12.42 -43.23 91.21
C LYS A 481 12.27 -44.58 90.50
N GLN A 482 13.17 -44.91 89.58
CA GLN A 482 13.26 -46.22 88.94
C GLN A 482 13.68 -47.32 89.92
N ASN A 483 14.51 -46.99 90.91
CA ASN A 483 14.84 -47.90 92.01
C ASN A 483 13.71 -48.01 93.04
N ASP A 484 12.97 -46.93 93.31
CA ASP A 484 11.73 -46.99 94.10
C ASP A 484 10.71 -47.96 93.48
N CYS A 485 10.56 -47.97 92.14
CA CYS A 485 9.73 -48.97 91.43
C CYS A 485 10.17 -50.41 91.71
N ARG A 486 11.46 -50.72 91.50
CA ARG A 486 12.02 -52.06 91.75
C ARG A 486 11.78 -52.53 93.18
N ARG A 487 11.95 -51.62 94.15
CA ARG A 487 11.70 -51.88 95.57
C ARG A 487 10.22 -52.17 95.87
N ILE A 488 9.31 -51.46 95.22
CA ILE A 488 7.86 -51.75 95.28
C ILE A 488 7.56 -53.17 94.76
N ASP A 489 8.21 -53.61 93.69
CA ASP A 489 8.00 -54.94 93.10
C ASP A 489 8.61 -56.08 93.94
N GLU A 490 9.76 -55.86 94.58
CA GLU A 490 10.32 -56.76 95.60
C GLU A 490 9.35 -56.97 96.77
N LEU A 491 8.81 -55.88 97.32
CA LEU A 491 7.88 -55.93 98.45
C LEU A 491 6.53 -56.58 98.07
N ASN A 492 6.05 -56.34 96.85
CA ASN A 492 4.86 -56.99 96.31
C ASN A 492 5.06 -58.50 96.04
N SER A 493 6.26 -58.93 95.62
CA SER A 493 6.53 -60.35 95.37
C SER A 493 6.78 -61.15 96.65
N LYS A 494 7.48 -60.56 97.64
CA LYS A 494 7.58 -61.11 99.02
C LYS A 494 6.22 -61.50 99.60
N LYS A 495 5.22 -60.63 99.43
CA LYS A 495 3.84 -60.78 99.94
C LYS A 495 3.12 -62.06 99.47
N ASN A 496 3.58 -62.71 98.40
CA ASN A 496 2.80 -63.70 97.64
C ASN A 496 3.40 -65.14 97.62
N THR A 497 4.38 -65.49 98.46
CA THR A 497 5.14 -66.76 98.35
C THR A 497 4.93 -67.74 99.54
N LYS A 498 4.90 -69.07 99.28
CA LYS A 498 4.76 -70.17 100.27
C LYS A 498 5.56 -71.45 99.89
N THR A 499 5.89 -72.33 100.84
CA THR A 499 6.77 -73.52 100.65
C THR A 499 6.37 -74.75 101.50
N ILE A 500 6.47 -76.00 100.97
CA ILE A 500 6.12 -77.29 101.64
C ILE A 500 6.96 -78.49 101.10
N VAL A 501 7.23 -79.52 101.92
CA VAL A 501 7.99 -80.78 101.66
C VAL A 501 7.47 -81.91 102.61
N LEU A 502 7.37 -83.23 102.36
CA LEU A 502 7.26 -84.12 101.16
C LEU A 502 6.78 -85.55 101.58
N GLN A 503 5.91 -86.20 100.79
CA GLN A 503 5.68 -87.69 100.66
C GLN A 503 5.23 -88.54 101.90
N PRO A 504 4.77 -89.83 101.72
CA PRO A 504 4.51 -90.64 100.51
C PRO A 504 3.04 -91.18 100.36
N ASN A 505 2.80 -92.02 99.33
CA ASN A 505 1.48 -92.49 98.84
C ASN A 505 0.98 -93.83 99.46
N GLN A 506 -0.33 -94.16 99.32
CA GLN A 506 -0.82 -95.19 98.37
C GLN A 506 -2.38 -95.40 98.32
N THR A 507 -2.96 -95.25 97.11
CA THR A 507 -3.93 -96.12 96.34
C THR A 507 -5.16 -96.79 97.01
N THR A 508 -6.31 -97.12 96.36
CA THR A 508 -6.87 -97.17 94.97
C THR A 508 -8.38 -96.75 95.00
N GLY A 509 -9.16 -96.54 93.91
CA GLY A 509 -8.90 -96.39 92.46
C GLY A 509 -10.16 -96.66 91.56
N VAL A 510 -10.20 -96.05 90.34
CA VAL A 510 -11.08 -96.32 89.14
C VAL A 510 -12.63 -96.19 89.31
N GLN A 511 -13.49 -95.83 88.33
CA GLN A 511 -13.46 -95.68 86.84
C GLN A 511 -14.15 -94.36 86.40
N LYS A 512 -13.58 -93.51 85.51
CA LYS A 512 -13.53 -93.52 84.02
C LYS A 512 -14.86 -93.26 83.25
N SER A 513 -14.91 -92.14 82.54
CA SER A 513 -15.55 -91.97 81.21
C SER A 513 -14.56 -91.27 80.25
N LYS A 514 -14.85 -91.13 78.95
CA LYS A 514 -13.89 -90.66 77.91
C LYS A 514 -14.43 -89.58 76.97
N ALA A 515 -13.92 -88.36 77.10
CA ALA A 515 -13.74 -87.31 76.07
C ALA A 515 -12.80 -86.25 76.69
N PRO A 516 -11.82 -85.62 75.98
CA PRO A 516 -12.07 -84.93 74.71
C PRO A 516 -10.91 -85.01 73.68
N ILE A 517 -10.46 -86.21 73.29
CA ILE A 517 -9.38 -86.36 72.27
C ILE A 517 -9.82 -85.81 70.88
N VAL A 518 -11.13 -85.86 70.58
CA VAL A 518 -11.68 -85.45 69.28
C VAL A 518 -11.47 -83.97 68.97
N LEU A 519 -11.62 -83.08 69.96
CA LEU A 519 -11.57 -81.62 69.75
C LEU A 519 -10.16 -81.12 69.40
N ILE A 520 -9.13 -81.71 70.03
CA ILE A 520 -7.73 -81.36 69.76
C ILE A 520 -7.33 -81.79 68.34
N ILE A 521 -7.77 -82.97 67.89
CA ILE A 521 -7.57 -83.45 66.52
C ILE A 521 -8.30 -82.55 65.52
N PHE A 522 -9.54 -82.14 65.82
CA PHE A 522 -10.32 -81.27 64.94
C PHE A 522 -9.68 -79.87 64.79
N GLY A 523 -9.18 -79.28 65.87
CA GLY A 523 -8.43 -78.01 65.84
C GLY A 523 -7.14 -78.10 65.01
N ALA A 524 -6.39 -79.20 65.14
CA ALA A 524 -5.18 -79.43 64.33
C ALA A 524 -5.47 -79.58 62.84
N ILE A 525 -6.56 -80.26 62.45
CA ILE A 525 -6.99 -80.39 61.06
C ILE A 525 -7.39 -79.03 60.47
N LEU A 526 -8.10 -78.19 61.24
CA LEU A 526 -8.49 -76.84 60.79
C LEU A 526 -7.27 -75.92 60.57
N LEU A 527 -6.22 -76.03 61.40
CA LEU A 527 -4.97 -75.28 61.20
C LEU A 527 -4.24 -75.73 59.93
N LEU A 528 -4.20 -77.04 59.63
CA LEU A 528 -3.60 -77.56 58.39
C LEU A 528 -4.39 -77.12 57.13
N LEU A 529 -5.73 -77.12 57.20
CA LEU A 529 -6.58 -76.59 56.12
C LEU A 529 -6.39 -75.08 55.93
N GLY A 530 -6.19 -74.32 57.01
CA GLY A 530 -5.84 -72.89 56.95
C GLY A 530 -4.54 -72.64 56.20
N ILE A 531 -3.48 -73.41 56.52
CA ILE A 531 -2.18 -73.34 55.82
C ILE A 531 -2.34 -73.69 54.33
N PHE A 532 -3.11 -74.73 53.99
CA PHE A 532 -3.42 -75.08 52.60
C PHE A 532 -4.16 -73.97 51.85
N GLY A 533 -5.07 -73.25 52.52
CA GLY A 533 -5.77 -72.08 51.96
C GLY A 533 -4.85 -70.92 51.58
N PHE A 534 -3.82 -70.64 52.41
CA PHE A 534 -2.79 -69.64 52.09
C PHE A 534 -1.90 -70.07 50.91
N VAL A 535 -1.53 -71.35 50.82
CA VAL A 535 -0.78 -71.89 49.66
C VAL A 535 -1.63 -71.91 48.38
N SER A 536 -2.96 -72.00 48.51
CA SER A 536 -3.92 -72.01 47.39
C SER A 536 -4.39 -70.60 46.96
N ASN A 537 -3.73 -69.53 47.44
CA ASN A 537 -4.04 -68.13 47.14
C ASN A 537 -5.48 -67.65 47.48
N ASN A 538 -6.20 -68.36 48.35
CA ASN A 538 -7.54 -67.98 48.82
C ASN A 538 -7.49 -67.43 50.26
N ILE A 539 -6.90 -66.23 50.38
CA ILE A 539 -6.52 -65.58 51.65
C ILE A 539 -7.67 -65.50 52.66
N THR A 540 -8.89 -65.16 52.21
CA THR A 540 -10.07 -65.01 53.07
C THR A 540 -10.46 -66.32 53.76
N MET A 541 -10.42 -67.45 53.06
CA MET A 541 -10.71 -68.76 53.64
C MET A 541 -9.58 -69.26 54.55
N GLY A 542 -8.32 -68.98 54.22
CA GLY A 542 -7.16 -69.30 55.06
C GLY A 542 -7.21 -68.61 56.43
N ALA A 543 -7.62 -67.35 56.47
CA ALA A 543 -7.80 -66.59 57.72
C ALA A 543 -8.93 -67.13 58.60
N VAL A 544 -10.08 -67.51 58.01
CA VAL A 544 -11.23 -68.01 58.78
C VAL A 544 -10.91 -69.34 59.48
N PHE A 545 -10.30 -70.30 58.78
CA PHE A 545 -9.98 -71.61 59.37
C PHE A 545 -8.85 -71.57 60.40
N THR A 546 -7.86 -70.68 60.25
CA THR A 546 -6.80 -70.50 61.26
C THR A 546 -7.34 -69.91 62.57
N ILE A 547 -8.24 -68.92 62.50
CA ILE A 547 -8.91 -68.35 63.68
C ILE A 547 -9.77 -69.41 64.39
N LEU A 548 -10.58 -70.17 63.66
CA LEU A 548 -11.41 -71.24 64.23
C LEU A 548 -10.58 -72.35 64.91
N GLY A 549 -9.44 -72.72 64.32
CA GLY A 549 -8.51 -73.69 64.91
C GLY A 549 -7.98 -73.25 66.29
N PHE A 550 -7.57 -71.99 66.44
CA PHE A 550 -7.12 -71.45 67.73
C PHE A 550 -8.24 -71.35 68.77
N VAL A 551 -9.46 -70.96 68.36
CA VAL A 551 -10.61 -70.85 69.29
C VAL A 551 -10.95 -72.19 69.93
N PHE A 552 -10.98 -73.29 69.17
CA PHE A 552 -11.26 -74.62 69.72
C PHE A 552 -10.18 -75.11 70.71
N ILE A 553 -8.90 -74.77 70.46
CA ILE A 553 -7.79 -75.11 71.37
C ILE A 553 -7.91 -74.31 72.68
N LEU A 554 -8.23 -73.01 72.61
CA LEU A 554 -8.41 -72.17 73.79
C LEU A 554 -9.61 -72.59 74.65
N ILE A 555 -10.73 -72.99 74.03
CA ILE A 555 -11.89 -73.54 74.76
C ILE A 555 -11.52 -74.84 75.49
N SER A 556 -10.75 -75.72 74.85
CA SER A 556 -10.25 -76.95 75.49
C SER A 556 -9.29 -76.68 76.65
N PHE A 557 -8.55 -75.57 76.63
CA PHE A 557 -7.66 -75.17 77.72
C PHE A 557 -8.46 -74.54 78.90
N TRP A 558 -9.47 -73.71 78.58
CA TRP A 558 -10.32 -73.05 79.57
C TRP A 558 -11.21 -74.03 80.36
N MET A 559 -11.69 -75.11 79.72
CA MET A 559 -12.41 -76.18 80.44
C MET A 559 -11.49 -77.00 81.37
N HIS A 560 -10.19 -77.04 81.13
CA HIS A 560 -9.24 -77.83 81.95
C HIS A 560 -8.78 -77.10 83.22
N THR A 561 -8.90 -75.76 83.29
CA THR A 561 -8.41 -74.97 84.43
C THR A 561 -9.48 -74.68 85.49
N ASN A 562 -10.76 -74.76 85.15
CA ASN A 562 -11.88 -74.37 86.04
C ASN A 562 -12.50 -75.51 86.88
N GLN A 563 -11.76 -76.60 87.18
CA GLN A 563 -12.31 -77.77 87.88
C GLN A 563 -11.54 -78.23 89.14
N MET A 564 -10.80 -77.34 89.81
CA MET A 564 -10.13 -77.64 91.10
C MET A 564 -10.12 -76.47 92.13
N VAL A 565 -11.30 -75.95 92.52
CA VAL A 565 -11.44 -75.21 93.80
C VAL A 565 -12.78 -75.52 94.47
N ASN A 566 -12.77 -76.43 95.47
CA ASN A 566 -13.55 -76.36 96.72
C ASN A 566 -13.64 -77.74 97.41
N HIS A 567 -12.86 -77.93 98.48
CA HIS A 567 -13.39 -78.33 99.79
C HIS A 567 -12.37 -78.01 100.88
N SER A 568 -12.84 -77.84 102.11
CA SER A 568 -12.13 -77.17 103.21
C SER A 568 -11.92 -78.08 104.43
N GLY A 569 -10.77 -77.92 105.09
CA GLY A 569 -10.44 -78.47 106.40
C GLY A 569 -9.40 -77.58 107.09
N GLY A 570 -9.38 -77.55 108.42
CA GLY A 570 -8.50 -76.67 109.21
C GLY A 570 -7.00 -77.03 109.12
N THR A 571 -6.09 -76.20 109.67
CA THR A 571 -6.32 -75.10 110.62
C THR A 571 -5.12 -74.14 110.74
N VAL A 572 -5.38 -72.87 111.10
CA VAL A 572 -4.44 -71.86 111.65
C VAL A 572 -3.40 -71.25 110.68
N GLU A 573 -2.96 -70.03 110.99
CA GLU A 573 -2.40 -69.03 110.07
C GLU A 573 -1.00 -68.53 110.48
N SER A 574 -0.27 -67.93 109.53
CA SER A 574 0.60 -66.76 109.74
C SER A 574 1.12 -66.21 108.40
N SER A 575 1.57 -64.96 108.37
CA SER A 575 2.10 -64.27 107.18
C SER A 575 3.55 -63.80 107.40
N ALA A 576 4.34 -63.71 106.33
CA ALA A 576 5.79 -63.52 106.39
C ALA A 576 6.28 -62.16 105.84
N ILE A 577 5.63 -61.07 106.25
CA ILE A 577 6.02 -59.68 105.94
C ILE A 577 5.84 -58.82 107.20
N SER A 578 6.73 -57.86 107.47
CA SER A 578 6.65 -57.02 108.68
C SER A 578 5.68 -55.83 108.52
N GLU A 579 5.23 -55.25 109.65
CA GLU A 579 4.44 -54.01 109.61
C GLU A 579 5.25 -52.81 109.08
N GLU A 580 6.58 -52.80 109.25
CA GLU A 580 7.43 -51.76 108.65
C GLU A 580 7.50 -51.90 107.13
N GLU A 581 7.64 -53.11 106.60
CA GLU A 581 7.68 -53.36 105.14
C GLU A 581 6.37 -52.94 104.44
N ILE A 582 5.23 -53.11 105.12
CA ILE A 582 3.92 -52.63 104.62
C ILE A 582 3.87 -51.09 104.59
N LYS A 583 4.43 -50.42 105.60
CA LYS A 583 4.52 -48.94 105.66
C LYS A 583 5.52 -48.38 104.64
N GLU A 584 6.63 -49.09 104.39
CA GLU A 584 7.61 -48.76 103.35
C GLU A 584 6.94 -48.75 101.96
N LEU A 585 6.25 -49.84 101.61
CA LEU A 585 5.54 -50.02 100.35
C LEU A 585 4.55 -48.88 100.06
N TYR A 586 3.71 -48.52 101.04
CA TYR A 586 2.71 -47.45 100.89
C TYR A 586 3.37 -46.06 100.68
N ASN A 587 4.44 -45.77 101.43
CA ASN A 587 5.15 -44.49 101.36
C ASN A 587 5.89 -44.31 100.03
N LEU A 588 6.53 -45.37 99.52
CA LEU A 588 7.16 -45.38 98.20
C LEU A 588 6.13 -45.18 97.09
N GLN A 589 5.02 -45.93 97.11
CA GLN A 589 3.95 -45.78 96.12
C GLN A 589 3.33 -44.38 96.12
N LYS A 590 3.13 -43.76 97.30
CA LYS A 590 2.63 -42.38 97.41
C LYS A 590 3.61 -41.39 96.77
N LYS A 591 4.88 -41.40 97.18
CA LYS A 591 5.92 -40.49 96.67
C LYS A 591 6.22 -40.66 95.18
N LEU A 592 5.98 -41.84 94.63
CA LEU A 592 6.13 -42.11 93.20
C LEU A 592 4.99 -41.49 92.38
N LYS A 593 3.73 -41.61 92.86
CA LYS A 593 2.56 -40.94 92.27
C LYS A 593 2.68 -39.41 92.33
N GLU A 594 3.08 -38.87 93.47
CA GLU A 594 3.32 -37.42 93.67
C GLU A 594 4.41 -36.87 92.73
N PHE A 595 5.37 -37.71 92.31
CA PHE A 595 6.39 -37.34 91.33
C PHE A 595 5.86 -37.39 89.88
N ILE A 596 5.16 -38.46 89.50
CA ILE A 596 4.58 -38.61 88.15
C ILE A 596 3.54 -37.52 87.86
N PHE A 597 2.73 -37.15 88.85
CA PHE A 597 1.67 -36.15 88.71
C PHE A 597 2.15 -34.72 88.42
N LYS A 598 3.48 -34.45 88.48
CA LYS A 598 4.06 -33.19 87.97
C LYS A 598 4.14 -33.12 86.44
N PHE A 599 4.01 -34.26 85.75
CA PHE A 599 4.30 -34.41 84.32
C PHE A 599 3.15 -35.09 83.54
N TYR A 600 2.40 -35.98 84.18
CA TYR A 600 1.28 -36.71 83.60
C TYR A 600 0.12 -36.85 84.60
N ASP A 601 -1.10 -36.51 84.21
CA ASP A 601 -2.31 -36.63 85.07
C ASP A 601 -2.66 -38.09 85.41
N ASP A 602 -2.28 -39.03 84.53
CA ASP A 602 -2.57 -40.45 84.66
C ASP A 602 -1.43 -41.21 85.38
N ASN A 603 -1.79 -41.78 86.53
CA ASN A 603 -0.93 -42.54 87.44
C ASN A 603 -1.07 -44.08 87.31
N SER A 604 -1.68 -44.57 86.23
CA SER A 604 -1.62 -46.00 85.86
C SER A 604 -0.21 -46.37 85.37
N ASP A 605 0.23 -47.59 85.70
CA ASP A 605 1.56 -48.16 85.39
C ASP A 605 2.74 -47.16 85.51
N LEU A 606 3.05 -46.81 86.77
CA LEU A 606 4.04 -45.79 87.13
C LEU A 606 5.44 -46.04 86.53
N ASN A 607 5.83 -47.30 86.29
CA ASN A 607 7.13 -47.63 85.74
C ASN A 607 7.21 -47.31 84.23
N THR A 608 6.12 -47.57 83.50
CA THR A 608 5.97 -47.14 82.10
C THR A 608 5.91 -45.61 81.99
N LYS A 609 5.17 -44.92 82.88
CA LYS A 609 5.15 -43.44 82.93
C LYS A 609 6.54 -42.85 83.17
N LEU A 610 7.30 -43.41 84.10
CA LEU A 610 8.66 -42.93 84.40
C LEU A 610 9.65 -43.18 83.25
N THR A 611 9.42 -44.23 82.46
CA THR A 611 10.21 -44.52 81.24
C THR A 611 9.90 -43.52 80.13
N ASN A 612 8.62 -43.21 79.91
CA ASN A 612 8.20 -42.18 78.94
C ASN A 612 8.78 -40.81 79.30
N LEU A 613 8.86 -40.46 80.59
CA LEU A 613 9.43 -39.20 81.07
C LEU A 613 10.90 -38.98 80.65
N ILE A 614 11.69 -40.06 80.53
CA ILE A 614 13.08 -39.99 80.06
C ILE A 614 13.13 -39.67 78.56
N ILE A 615 12.28 -40.34 77.77
CA ILE A 615 12.19 -40.17 76.31
C ILE A 615 11.71 -38.75 75.98
N ASP A 616 10.61 -38.32 76.61
CA ASP A 616 10.06 -36.98 76.50
C ASP A 616 11.10 -35.91 76.88
N LYS A 617 11.88 -36.12 77.96
CA LYS A 617 12.95 -35.18 78.37
C LYS A 617 14.06 -35.08 77.33
N GLN A 618 14.53 -36.21 76.80
CA GLN A 618 15.61 -36.20 75.79
C GLN A 618 15.16 -35.47 74.52
N MET A 619 13.93 -35.73 74.09
CA MET A 619 13.31 -35.07 72.94
C MET A 619 13.12 -33.56 73.18
N TYR A 620 12.70 -33.14 74.38
CA TYR A 620 12.55 -31.73 74.75
C TYR A 620 13.85 -30.94 74.64
N LEU A 621 14.96 -31.49 75.14
CA LEU A 621 16.27 -30.82 75.10
C LEU A 621 16.79 -30.70 73.66
N GLN A 622 16.69 -31.76 72.85
CA GLN A 622 17.07 -31.73 71.44
C GLN A 622 16.25 -30.72 70.63
N LEU A 623 14.94 -30.61 70.90
CA LEU A 623 14.08 -29.62 70.25
C LEU A 623 14.37 -28.19 70.72
N LYS A 624 14.82 -27.99 71.96
CA LYS A 624 15.28 -26.68 72.44
C LYS A 624 16.52 -26.22 71.70
N ASP A 625 17.59 -27.01 71.70
CA ASP A 625 18.87 -26.63 71.09
C ASP A 625 18.71 -26.36 69.59
N LYS A 626 17.89 -27.17 68.90
CA LYS A 626 17.50 -26.97 67.49
C LYS A 626 16.74 -25.66 67.27
N LYS A 627 15.90 -25.23 68.22
CA LYS A 627 15.17 -23.96 68.13
C LYS A 627 16.10 -22.76 68.33
N ASP A 628 16.96 -22.80 69.33
CA ASP A 628 17.87 -21.70 69.69
C ASP A 628 18.88 -21.43 68.54
N ASP A 629 19.34 -22.47 67.83
CA ASP A 629 20.15 -22.38 66.61
C ASP A 629 19.40 -21.71 65.42
N ILE A 630 18.13 -22.07 65.22
CA ILE A 630 17.28 -21.44 64.19
C ILE A 630 17.08 -19.96 64.49
N GLU A 631 16.79 -19.60 65.75
CA GLU A 631 16.54 -18.22 66.17
C GLU A 631 17.78 -17.32 65.96
N SER A 632 18.97 -17.85 66.24
CA SER A 632 20.25 -17.18 65.95
C SER A 632 20.44 -16.88 64.45
N LYS A 633 20.16 -17.87 63.57
CA LYS A 633 20.31 -17.73 62.11
C LYS A 633 19.30 -16.78 61.49
N VAL A 634 18.05 -16.83 61.95
CA VAL A 634 16.99 -15.88 61.55
C VAL A 634 17.37 -14.44 61.89
N ASN A 635 17.92 -14.20 63.09
CA ASN A 635 18.34 -12.87 63.50
C ASN A 635 19.51 -12.32 62.64
N LYS A 636 20.46 -13.15 62.21
CA LYS A 636 21.52 -12.72 61.27
C LYS A 636 20.96 -12.33 59.90
N LEU A 637 20.08 -13.15 59.32
CA LEU A 637 19.47 -12.87 58.01
C LEU A 637 18.62 -11.58 58.03
N ARG A 638 17.96 -11.25 59.14
CA ARG A 638 17.24 -9.97 59.29
C ARG A 638 18.16 -8.76 59.19
N GLY A 639 19.33 -8.80 59.82
CA GLY A 639 20.32 -7.71 59.73
C GLY A 639 20.79 -7.46 58.29
N GLU A 640 21.06 -8.53 57.54
CA GLU A 640 21.47 -8.46 56.12
C GLU A 640 20.35 -7.90 55.22
N ILE A 641 19.08 -8.24 55.51
CA ILE A 641 17.90 -7.66 54.83
C ILE A 641 17.74 -6.17 55.15
N GLU A 642 17.87 -5.76 56.42
CA GLU A 642 17.72 -4.36 56.83
C GLU A 642 18.81 -3.43 56.26
N GLU A 643 20.03 -3.94 56.02
CA GLU A 643 21.11 -3.16 55.40
C GLU A 643 20.84 -2.94 53.91
N ASN A 644 20.47 -4.01 53.19
CA ASN A 644 20.04 -3.93 51.78
C ASN A 644 18.87 -2.96 51.57
N GLN A 645 17.84 -3.00 52.43
CA GLN A 645 16.68 -2.12 52.34
C GLN A 645 17.05 -0.63 52.50
N LYS A 646 18.06 -0.29 53.33
CA LYS A 646 18.54 1.10 53.49
C LYS A 646 19.22 1.63 52.23
N ILE A 647 20.00 0.79 51.54
CA ILE A 647 20.64 1.16 50.25
C ILE A 647 19.55 1.47 49.22
N LEU A 648 18.57 0.58 49.08
CA LEU A 648 17.47 0.73 48.12
C LEU A 648 16.58 1.95 48.40
N GLN A 649 16.25 2.22 49.68
CA GLN A 649 15.55 3.44 50.10
C GLN A 649 16.32 4.71 49.71
N SER A 650 17.66 4.71 49.78
CA SER A 650 18.46 5.90 49.48
C SER A 650 18.40 6.32 47.99
N VAL A 651 18.44 5.36 47.06
CA VAL A 651 18.32 5.62 45.62
C VAL A 651 16.88 6.00 45.27
N PHE A 652 15.90 5.28 45.83
CA PHE A 652 14.47 5.57 45.67
C PHE A 652 14.13 7.03 46.01
N SER A 653 14.60 7.51 47.16
CA SER A 653 14.29 8.85 47.68
C SER A 653 14.81 9.99 46.81
N ARG A 654 15.80 9.73 45.92
CA ARG A 654 16.30 10.71 44.95
C ARG A 654 15.28 11.04 43.85
N TYR A 655 14.45 10.07 43.49
CA TYR A 655 13.43 10.20 42.45
C TYR A 655 12.03 10.43 43.04
N TYR A 656 11.73 9.77 44.16
CA TYR A 656 10.42 9.81 44.82
C TYR A 656 10.53 10.33 46.27
N PRO A 657 10.92 11.61 46.49
CA PRO A 657 11.30 12.12 47.81
C PRO A 657 10.16 12.19 48.84
N ASN A 658 8.90 12.10 48.41
CA ASN A 658 7.70 12.18 49.25
C ASN A 658 6.88 10.88 49.26
N SER A 659 7.50 9.75 48.91
CA SER A 659 6.85 8.43 48.81
C SER A 659 7.46 7.42 49.79
N ASN A 660 6.71 6.38 50.13
CA ASN A 660 7.27 5.18 50.78
C ASN A 660 8.03 4.34 49.74
N TYR A 661 9.07 3.62 50.18
CA TYR A 661 9.89 2.78 49.29
C TYR A 661 9.08 1.69 48.59
N GLN A 662 9.28 1.57 47.28
CA GLN A 662 8.61 0.59 46.42
C GLN A 662 9.67 -0.31 45.77
N ASP A 663 9.78 -1.59 46.10
CA ASP A 663 10.72 -2.50 45.38
C ASP A 663 10.39 -2.70 43.88
N SER A 664 9.29 -2.16 43.36
CA SER A 664 9.07 -2.02 41.91
C SER A 664 9.82 -0.84 41.28
N PHE A 665 10.35 0.11 42.06
CA PHE A 665 10.84 1.41 41.57
C PHE A 665 11.95 1.29 40.54
N VAL A 666 12.87 0.32 40.67
CA VAL A 666 13.98 0.16 39.72
C VAL A 666 13.43 -0.15 38.33
N SER A 667 12.46 -1.06 38.25
CA SER A 667 11.78 -1.42 37.00
C SER A 667 10.95 -0.27 36.42
N GLU A 668 10.28 0.52 37.26
CA GLU A 668 9.47 1.68 36.81
C GLU A 668 10.35 2.83 36.33
N LEU A 669 11.44 3.11 37.05
CA LEU A 669 12.42 4.13 36.70
C LEU A 669 13.17 3.74 35.41
N ARG A 670 13.53 2.46 35.25
CA ARG A 670 14.09 1.89 34.01
C ARG A 670 13.12 2.00 32.84
N GLU A 671 11.82 1.72 33.05
CA GLU A 671 10.78 1.87 32.03
C GLU A 671 10.58 3.35 31.63
N TYR A 672 10.45 4.25 32.61
CA TYR A 672 10.28 5.69 32.36
C TYR A 672 11.52 6.30 31.68
N TRP A 673 12.72 5.87 32.07
CA TRP A 673 13.98 6.32 31.46
C TRP A 673 14.14 5.82 30.02
N SER A 674 13.73 4.58 29.75
CA SER A 674 13.66 4.01 28.40
C SER A 674 12.66 4.79 27.52
N ASN A 675 11.43 5.00 28.01
CA ASN A 675 10.39 5.75 27.29
C ASN A 675 10.82 7.21 27.03
N TYR A 676 11.43 7.87 28.03
CA TYR A 676 11.99 9.20 27.89
C TYR A 676 13.11 9.26 26.84
N LYS A 677 14.12 8.37 26.92
CA LYS A 677 15.17 8.24 25.89
C LYS A 677 14.58 7.99 24.50
N ASN A 678 13.57 7.15 24.37
CA ASN A 678 12.94 6.82 23.10
C ASN A 678 12.18 8.01 22.51
N LEU A 679 11.39 8.73 23.31
CA LEU A 679 10.69 9.94 22.88
C LEU A 679 11.65 11.10 22.57
N LEU A 680 12.72 11.27 23.36
CA LEU A 680 13.76 12.27 23.10
C LEU A 680 14.53 11.95 21.80
N ASN A 681 14.91 10.69 21.58
CA ASN A 681 15.54 10.25 20.33
C ASN A 681 14.59 10.38 19.13
N ARG A 682 13.29 10.11 19.31
CA ARG A 682 12.26 10.30 18.29
C ARG A 682 12.09 11.77 17.93
N ARG A 683 12.02 12.66 18.93
CA ARG A 683 12.03 14.12 18.76
C ARG A 683 13.26 14.59 18.00
N ASN A 684 14.46 14.23 18.47
CA ASN A 684 15.71 14.62 17.84
C ASN A 684 15.83 14.09 16.39
N SER A 685 15.38 12.86 16.12
CA SER A 685 15.32 12.31 14.78
C SER A 685 14.34 13.07 13.87
N LEU A 686 13.15 13.40 14.38
CA LEU A 686 12.15 14.16 13.63
C LEU A 686 12.60 15.60 13.38
N ASP A 687 13.13 16.29 14.38
CA ASP A 687 13.64 17.66 14.23
C ASP A 687 14.88 17.72 13.32
N ASN A 688 15.75 16.70 13.31
CA ASN A 688 16.83 16.60 12.32
C ASN A 688 16.27 16.46 10.89
N THR A 689 15.34 15.54 10.65
CA THR A 689 14.67 15.38 9.34
C THR A 689 13.92 16.65 8.95
N ARG A 690 13.19 17.28 9.87
CA ARG A 690 12.42 18.51 9.67
C ARG A 690 13.33 19.72 9.41
N THR A 691 14.51 19.78 10.03
CA THR A 691 15.53 20.81 9.73
C THR A 691 16.09 20.63 8.32
N GLY A 692 16.37 19.39 7.90
CA GLY A 692 16.72 19.07 6.51
C GLY A 692 15.63 19.53 5.53
N LEU A 693 14.39 19.06 5.72
CA LEU A 693 13.23 19.43 4.90
C LEU A 693 12.97 20.95 4.89
N THR A 694 13.19 21.66 6.00
CA THR A 694 13.01 23.12 6.07
C THR A 694 14.11 23.85 5.28
N ASN A 695 15.35 23.36 5.32
CA ASN A 695 16.44 23.89 4.49
C ASN A 695 16.20 23.59 3.00
N ASP A 696 15.75 22.38 2.65
CA ASP A 696 15.40 22.00 1.27
C ASP A 696 14.26 22.86 0.74
N LEU A 697 13.21 23.08 1.53
CA LEU A 697 12.10 23.98 1.21
C LEU A 697 12.58 25.42 0.99
N TYR A 698 13.39 25.95 1.91
CA TYR A 698 13.95 27.30 1.77
C TYR A 698 14.83 27.42 0.52
N ASN A 699 15.63 26.40 0.20
CA ASN A 699 16.48 26.39 -1.00
C ASN A 699 15.65 26.32 -2.28
N LEU A 700 14.66 25.43 -2.37
CA LEU A 700 13.74 25.32 -3.52
C LEU A 700 12.93 26.60 -3.73
N GLU A 701 12.39 27.17 -2.65
CA GLU A 701 11.62 28.41 -2.69
C GLU A 701 12.51 29.61 -3.06
N LYS A 702 13.76 29.65 -2.59
CA LYS A 702 14.75 30.65 -2.98
C LYS A 702 15.19 30.51 -4.44
N GLU A 703 15.43 29.30 -4.94
CA GLU A 703 15.73 29.05 -6.36
C GLU A 703 14.60 29.52 -7.26
N LEU A 704 13.36 29.04 -7.00
CA LEU A 704 12.19 29.42 -7.78
C LEU A 704 11.94 30.93 -7.75
N ASN A 705 12.09 31.59 -6.60
CA ASN A 705 11.99 33.04 -6.53
C ASN A 705 13.12 33.75 -7.29
N THR A 706 14.37 33.26 -7.22
CA THR A 706 15.52 33.85 -7.95
C THR A 706 15.35 33.72 -9.47
N GLU A 707 14.74 32.64 -9.95
CA GLU A 707 14.47 32.42 -11.36
C GLU A 707 13.24 33.21 -11.84
N LEU A 708 12.12 33.15 -11.12
CA LEU A 708 10.87 33.80 -11.54
C LEU A 708 10.87 35.32 -11.34
N THR A 709 11.70 35.88 -10.45
CA THR A 709 11.85 37.34 -10.29
C THR A 709 12.47 38.03 -11.51
N LYS A 710 13.13 37.29 -12.41
CA LYS A 710 13.61 37.81 -13.71
C LYS A 710 12.47 38.31 -14.60
N PHE A 711 11.26 37.75 -14.43
CA PHE A 711 10.08 38.03 -15.27
C PHE A 711 9.00 38.81 -14.51
N TYR A 712 8.76 38.49 -13.23
CA TYR A 712 7.68 39.08 -12.45
C TYR A 712 8.13 39.52 -11.07
N ASN A 713 7.74 40.72 -10.65
CA ASN A 713 7.99 41.18 -9.28
C ASN A 713 7.10 40.38 -8.30
N ILE A 714 7.72 39.47 -7.54
CA ILE A 714 7.04 38.56 -6.62
C ILE A 714 6.87 39.27 -5.27
N ALA A 715 5.62 39.63 -4.96
CA ALA A 715 5.23 40.06 -3.61
C ALA A 715 4.86 38.85 -2.76
N ASP A 716 5.11 38.91 -1.45
CA ASP A 716 5.13 37.79 -0.46
C ASP A 716 3.84 36.96 -0.28
N ASN A 717 2.80 37.16 -1.10
CA ASN A 717 1.49 36.49 -0.99
C ASN A 717 0.89 36.11 -2.36
N LYS A 718 1.70 35.60 -3.29
CA LYS A 718 1.22 34.99 -4.55
C LYS A 718 1.82 33.60 -4.73
N GLU A 719 0.98 32.61 -5.05
CA GLU A 719 1.47 31.26 -5.31
C GLU A 719 2.35 31.19 -6.55
N LEU A 720 3.48 30.49 -6.45
CA LEU A 720 4.42 30.24 -7.55
C LEU A 720 3.74 29.51 -8.73
N SER A 721 2.75 28.65 -8.46
CA SER A 721 1.86 27.99 -9.43
C SER A 721 1.22 29.00 -10.40
N THR A 722 0.62 30.06 -9.86
CA THR A 722 -0.07 31.12 -10.61
C THR A 722 0.92 31.95 -11.43
N ILE A 723 2.13 32.16 -10.89
CA ILE A 723 3.21 32.89 -11.57
C ILE A 723 3.73 32.08 -12.76
N LEU A 724 3.95 30.76 -12.61
CA LEU A 724 4.40 29.89 -13.68
C LEU A 724 3.33 29.72 -14.78
N LEU A 725 2.05 29.60 -14.43
CA LEU A 725 0.94 29.59 -15.40
C LEU A 725 0.92 30.87 -16.25
N LYS A 726 1.13 32.03 -15.62
CA LYS A 726 1.23 33.30 -16.35
C LYS A 726 2.49 33.35 -17.22
N LEU A 727 3.64 32.87 -16.73
CA LEU A 727 4.88 32.81 -17.52
C LEU A 727 4.67 31.99 -18.80
N LYS A 728 4.02 30.84 -18.70
CA LYS A 728 3.69 29.97 -19.84
C LYS A 728 2.82 30.68 -20.88
N SER A 729 1.83 31.47 -20.44
CA SER A 729 0.97 32.27 -21.31
C SER A 729 1.74 33.37 -22.03
N ASP A 730 2.52 34.18 -21.31
CA ASP A 730 3.27 35.31 -21.89
C ASP A 730 4.40 34.80 -22.83
N VAL A 731 5.02 33.62 -22.57
CA VAL A 731 5.96 32.96 -23.50
C VAL A 731 5.27 32.52 -24.79
N GLN A 732 4.15 31.80 -24.70
CA GLN A 732 3.42 31.32 -25.89
C GLN A 732 2.92 32.48 -26.76
N ALA A 733 2.49 33.58 -26.14
CA ALA A 733 2.13 34.82 -26.84
C ALA A 733 3.35 35.44 -27.56
N PHE A 734 4.50 35.50 -26.88
CA PHE A 734 5.74 36.05 -27.45
C PHE A 734 6.23 35.24 -28.66
N GLU A 735 6.30 33.90 -28.57
CA GLU A 735 6.71 33.05 -29.69
C GLU A 735 5.79 33.25 -30.90
N THR A 736 4.47 33.27 -30.68
CA THR A 736 3.46 33.44 -31.73
C THR A 736 3.62 34.80 -32.43
N LEU A 737 3.71 35.89 -31.67
CA LEU A 737 3.87 37.25 -32.21
C LEU A 737 5.24 37.46 -32.86
N ASN A 738 6.31 36.87 -32.32
CA ASN A 738 7.66 37.00 -32.88
C ASN A 738 7.84 36.17 -34.17
N GLN A 739 7.19 35.01 -34.28
CA GLN A 739 7.10 34.27 -35.55
C GLN A 739 6.27 35.03 -36.60
N LYS A 740 5.18 35.70 -36.20
CA LYS A 740 4.41 36.57 -37.11
C LYS A 740 5.26 37.73 -37.61
N TYR A 741 5.94 38.42 -36.70
CA TYR A 741 6.85 39.53 -36.99
C TYR A 741 8.00 39.13 -37.92
N SER A 742 8.65 37.99 -37.68
CA SER A 742 9.78 37.53 -38.51
C SER A 742 9.34 37.13 -39.92
N LYS A 743 8.18 36.47 -40.08
CA LYS A 743 7.57 36.19 -41.39
C LYS A 743 7.22 37.47 -42.15
N THR A 744 6.55 38.43 -41.50
CA THR A 744 6.20 39.72 -42.12
C THR A 744 7.46 40.52 -42.50
N LYS A 745 8.49 40.53 -41.65
CA LYS A 745 9.79 41.16 -41.97
C LYS A 745 10.45 40.51 -43.17
N SER A 746 10.60 39.19 -43.17
CA SER A 746 11.26 38.43 -44.24
C SER A 746 10.55 38.57 -45.59
N SER A 747 9.20 38.56 -45.59
CA SER A 747 8.39 38.81 -46.78
C SER A 747 8.65 40.20 -47.36
N ARG A 748 8.69 41.25 -46.52
CA ARG A 748 9.01 42.62 -46.94
C ARG A 748 10.43 42.77 -47.48
N GLU A 749 11.41 42.11 -46.84
CA GLU A 749 12.81 42.07 -47.30
C GLU A 749 13.01 41.18 -48.54
N GLY A 750 12.03 40.36 -48.91
CA GLY A 750 11.97 39.67 -50.21
C GLY A 750 11.42 40.59 -51.31
N ALA A 751 10.24 41.16 -51.09
CA ALA A 751 9.54 42.01 -52.06
C ALA A 751 10.37 43.24 -52.50
N GLU A 752 11.06 43.92 -51.57
CA GLU A 752 11.91 45.07 -51.93
C GLU A 752 13.18 44.66 -52.71
N ARG A 753 13.69 43.42 -52.54
CA ARG A 753 14.79 42.91 -53.37
C ARG A 753 14.33 42.60 -54.78
N GLU A 754 13.22 41.88 -54.94
CA GLU A 754 12.66 41.59 -56.27
C GLU A 754 12.30 42.90 -57.01
N ARG A 755 11.74 43.89 -56.31
CA ARG A 755 11.48 45.23 -56.84
C ARG A 755 12.75 45.94 -57.30
N LEU A 756 13.83 45.91 -56.50
CA LEU A 756 15.12 46.51 -56.88
C LEU A 756 15.78 45.78 -58.07
N GLU A 757 15.70 44.46 -58.14
CA GLU A 757 16.22 43.68 -59.28
C GLU A 757 15.44 43.97 -60.57
N LEU A 758 14.11 44.08 -60.49
CA LEU A 758 13.25 44.47 -61.62
C LEU A 758 13.58 45.89 -62.11
N ILE A 759 13.65 46.88 -61.21
CA ILE A 759 14.03 48.27 -61.55
C ILE A 759 15.39 48.29 -62.25
N ASN A 760 16.44 47.78 -61.61
CA ASN A 760 17.80 47.79 -62.17
C ASN A 760 17.86 47.13 -63.55
N SER A 761 17.10 46.05 -63.77
CA SER A 761 17.07 45.36 -65.06
C SER A 761 16.28 46.10 -66.14
N ILE A 762 15.20 46.82 -65.81
CA ILE A 762 14.45 47.64 -66.78
C ILE A 762 15.32 48.83 -67.20
N GLU A 763 15.94 49.50 -66.23
CA GLU A 763 16.79 50.66 -66.50
C GLU A 763 18.04 50.31 -67.31
N LEU A 764 18.67 49.16 -67.06
CA LEU A 764 19.84 48.72 -67.84
C LEU A 764 19.52 48.65 -69.35
N ILE A 765 18.37 48.08 -69.70
CA ILE A 765 17.93 47.91 -71.09
C ILE A 765 17.52 49.27 -71.70
N LEU A 766 16.81 50.11 -70.97
CA LEU A 766 16.46 51.46 -71.49
C LEU A 766 17.68 52.38 -71.64
N LYS A 767 18.72 52.20 -70.80
CA LYS A 767 20.00 52.90 -70.91
C LYS A 767 20.84 52.41 -72.10
N LYS A 768 20.79 51.11 -72.45
CA LYS A 768 21.45 50.54 -73.65
C LYS A 768 21.07 51.28 -74.94
N TYR A 769 19.83 51.74 -75.04
CA TYR A 769 19.30 52.44 -76.23
C TYR A 769 19.14 53.97 -76.06
N ASN A 770 19.66 54.57 -74.97
CA ASN A 770 19.56 56.00 -74.66
C ASN A 770 18.11 56.55 -74.58
N VAL A 771 17.13 55.71 -74.21
CA VAL A 771 15.72 56.10 -74.04
C VAL A 771 15.28 56.22 -72.57
N TYR A 772 16.20 55.99 -71.63
CA TYR A 772 15.93 56.12 -70.19
C TYR A 772 15.94 57.58 -69.73
N PHE A 773 14.89 57.99 -69.01
CA PHE A 773 14.80 59.29 -68.35
C PHE A 773 14.34 59.11 -66.89
N GLU A 774 15.04 59.71 -65.93
CA GLU A 774 14.85 59.49 -64.47
C GLU A 774 13.47 59.86 -63.92
N ASN A 775 12.62 60.54 -64.71
CA ASN A 775 11.31 61.04 -64.28
C ASN A 775 10.17 60.68 -65.26
N GLU A 776 10.41 59.80 -66.24
CA GLU A 776 9.36 59.30 -67.14
C GLU A 776 8.86 57.90 -66.72
N PRO A 777 7.59 57.55 -66.98
CA PRO A 777 7.13 56.18 -66.85
C PRO A 777 7.89 55.25 -67.80
N TYR A 778 8.37 54.10 -67.30
CA TYR A 778 9.12 53.14 -68.13
C TYR A 778 8.33 52.66 -69.37
N THR A 779 6.99 52.65 -69.31
CA THR A 779 6.10 52.38 -70.45
C THR A 779 6.36 53.31 -71.63
N ASP A 780 6.62 54.58 -71.35
CA ASP A 780 6.68 55.65 -72.34
C ASP A 780 8.06 55.66 -73.00
N SER A 781 9.11 55.38 -72.21
CA SER A 781 10.46 55.09 -72.70
C SER A 781 10.51 53.85 -73.63
N ILE A 782 9.73 52.81 -73.34
CA ILE A 782 9.64 51.61 -74.20
C ILE A 782 8.92 51.92 -75.52
N GLU A 783 7.87 52.74 -75.49
CA GLU A 783 7.16 53.14 -76.71
C GLU A 783 7.99 54.10 -77.58
N ASN A 784 8.78 54.99 -76.96
CA ASN A 784 9.77 55.81 -77.66
C ASN A 784 10.79 54.94 -78.43
N LEU A 785 11.35 53.92 -77.77
CA LEU A 785 12.29 52.97 -78.38
C LEU A 785 11.71 52.25 -79.62
N ARG A 786 10.46 51.80 -79.54
CA ARG A 786 9.74 51.15 -80.66
C ARG A 786 9.63 52.06 -81.88
N ASN A 787 9.34 53.35 -81.67
CA ASN A 787 9.22 54.32 -82.76
C ASN A 787 10.58 54.62 -83.43
N LEU A 788 11.63 54.82 -82.64
CA LEU A 788 13.00 55.07 -83.15
C LEU A 788 13.54 53.92 -84.01
N LEU A 789 13.30 52.67 -83.59
CA LEU A 789 13.66 51.47 -84.34
C LEU A 789 12.95 51.45 -85.72
N LEU A 790 11.65 51.75 -85.73
CA LEU A 790 10.81 51.71 -86.93
C LEU A 790 11.18 52.80 -87.96
N GLU A 791 11.58 53.99 -87.53
CA GLU A 791 12.15 55.02 -88.41
C GLU A 791 13.51 54.59 -88.99
N TYR A 792 14.39 54.01 -88.18
CA TYR A 792 15.71 53.55 -88.63
C TYR A 792 15.62 52.49 -89.75
N HIS A 793 14.79 51.45 -89.60
CA HIS A 793 14.68 50.41 -90.64
C HIS A 793 14.23 50.95 -91.99
N ARG A 794 13.37 51.98 -91.98
CA ARG A 794 12.89 52.65 -93.20
C ARG A 794 14.01 53.43 -93.89
N ALA A 795 14.78 54.20 -93.12
CA ALA A 795 15.88 55.00 -93.62
C ALA A 795 17.06 54.14 -94.11
N SER A 796 17.44 53.13 -93.31
CA SER A 796 18.61 52.27 -93.56
C SER A 796 18.54 51.56 -94.91
N LYS A 797 17.38 50.99 -95.22
CA LYS A 797 17.11 50.33 -96.50
C LYS A 797 17.33 51.25 -97.70
N ASN A 798 16.71 52.44 -97.68
CA ASN A 798 16.74 53.38 -98.81
C ASN A 798 18.16 53.85 -99.17
N VAL A 799 19.04 54.01 -98.17
CA VAL A 799 20.39 54.56 -98.34
C VAL A 799 21.39 53.53 -98.85
N ILE A 800 21.27 52.27 -98.42
CA ILE A 800 22.13 51.17 -98.87
C ILE A 800 21.86 50.87 -100.35
N ASP A 801 20.59 50.75 -100.74
CA ASP A 801 20.17 50.45 -102.11
C ASP A 801 20.69 51.49 -103.12
N PHE A 802 20.64 52.79 -102.78
CA PHE A 802 21.12 53.87 -103.65
C PHE A 802 22.64 53.90 -103.81
N ARG A 803 23.40 53.82 -102.69
CA ARG A 803 24.87 54.00 -102.73
C ARG A 803 25.57 52.90 -103.52
N ASN A 804 25.16 51.65 -103.32
CA ASN A 804 25.73 50.50 -104.03
C ASN A 804 25.48 50.60 -105.53
N ARG A 805 24.23 50.91 -105.93
CA ARG A 805 23.84 50.89 -107.33
C ARG A 805 24.53 51.96 -108.18
N LYS A 806 24.90 53.11 -107.62
CA LYS A 806 25.54 54.19 -108.39
C LYS A 806 26.99 53.87 -108.81
N ILE A 807 27.79 53.31 -107.91
CA ILE A 807 29.24 53.14 -108.10
C ILE A 807 29.55 51.95 -109.03
N GLU A 808 28.71 50.92 -109.00
CA GLU A 808 28.80 49.72 -109.84
C GLU A 808 28.79 50.07 -111.34
N LEU A 809 27.80 50.88 -111.74
CA LEU A 809 27.45 51.12 -113.15
C LEU A 809 28.51 51.94 -113.93
N GLU A 810 29.08 53.01 -113.33
CA GLU A 810 30.03 53.87 -114.06
C GLU A 810 31.31 53.12 -114.46
N LYS A 811 31.68 52.09 -113.69
CA LYS A 811 32.93 51.33 -113.89
C LYS A 811 32.79 50.19 -114.90
N GLN A 812 31.58 49.63 -115.03
CA GLN A 812 31.27 48.53 -115.95
C GLN A 812 31.32 48.97 -117.42
N LYS A 813 30.67 50.10 -117.72
CA LYS A 813 30.53 50.67 -119.08
C LYS A 813 31.83 50.75 -119.88
N MET A 814 32.95 51.10 -119.23
CA MET A 814 34.19 51.45 -119.93
C MET A 814 35.05 50.21 -120.29
N ASN A 815 35.23 49.29 -119.34
CA ASN A 815 36.05 48.08 -119.54
C ASN A 815 35.41 47.06 -120.50
N ALA A 816 34.09 47.14 -120.65
CA ALA A 816 33.29 46.33 -121.55
C ALA A 816 33.76 46.41 -123.02
N LYS A 817 33.90 47.63 -123.55
CA LYS A 817 33.94 47.86 -124.99
C LYS A 817 35.18 47.33 -125.69
N GLU A 818 36.37 47.62 -125.15
CA GLU A 818 37.66 47.34 -125.80
C GLU A 818 37.99 45.85 -125.87
N GLY A 819 37.37 45.03 -125.00
CA GLY A 819 37.69 43.61 -124.90
C GLY A 819 37.00 42.69 -125.91
N LEU A 820 35.84 43.10 -126.42
CA LEU A 820 35.02 42.28 -127.33
C LEU A 820 35.63 42.15 -128.72
N GLU A 821 36.22 43.24 -129.24
CA GLU A 821 36.76 43.31 -130.61
C GLU A 821 37.96 42.37 -130.83
N GLN A 822 38.66 41.99 -129.76
CA GLN A 822 39.79 41.05 -129.81
C GLN A 822 39.31 39.59 -129.92
N PHE A 823 38.31 39.18 -129.16
CA PHE A 823 37.95 37.76 -128.97
C PHE A 823 37.48 37.04 -130.25
N ALA A 824 36.76 37.73 -131.15
CA ALA A 824 36.27 37.12 -132.40
C ALA A 824 37.41 36.58 -133.29
N LYS A 825 38.56 37.23 -133.21
CA LYS A 825 39.68 37.10 -134.14
C LYS A 825 40.47 35.82 -133.94
N ASP A 826 40.55 35.36 -132.70
CA ASP A 826 41.42 34.26 -132.29
C ASP A 826 40.75 32.88 -132.49
N TYR A 827 39.41 32.82 -132.43
CA TYR A 827 38.61 31.60 -132.61
C TYR A 827 37.92 31.46 -133.98
N GLY A 828 38.09 32.43 -134.88
CA GLY A 828 37.50 32.41 -136.23
C GLY A 828 35.98 32.65 -136.26
N LEU A 829 35.48 33.45 -135.31
CA LEU A 829 34.07 33.76 -135.13
C LEU A 829 33.65 34.99 -135.97
N SER A 830 32.37 35.10 -136.30
CA SER A 830 31.80 36.27 -137.00
C SER A 830 31.48 37.42 -136.04
N ILE A 831 31.74 38.65 -136.48
CA ILE A 831 31.44 39.91 -135.76
C ILE A 831 30.10 40.47 -136.29
N PRO A 832 29.24 41.09 -135.46
CA PRO A 832 29.40 41.40 -134.03
C PRO A 832 29.26 40.18 -133.12
N ILE A 833 30.01 40.19 -132.02
CA ILE A 833 29.80 39.27 -130.90
C ILE A 833 28.71 39.87 -130.00
N ASN A 834 27.68 39.08 -129.72
CA ASN A 834 26.62 39.40 -128.75
C ASN A 834 26.50 38.29 -127.69
N GLU A 835 25.67 38.53 -126.68
CA GLU A 835 25.40 37.60 -125.57
C GLU A 835 24.86 36.24 -126.06
N GLU A 836 23.98 36.23 -127.06
CA GLU A 836 23.42 35.03 -127.69
C GLU A 836 24.49 34.07 -128.25
N VAL A 837 25.52 34.61 -128.89
CA VAL A 837 26.63 33.82 -129.46
C VAL A 837 27.60 33.35 -128.38
N LEU A 838 27.79 34.11 -127.30
CA LEU A 838 28.73 33.76 -126.23
C LEU A 838 28.16 32.81 -125.19
N SER A 839 26.90 32.97 -124.76
CA SER A 839 26.25 32.05 -123.81
C SER A 839 26.31 30.63 -124.36
N LYS A 840 25.85 30.44 -125.60
CA LYS A 840 25.74 29.13 -126.23
C LYS A 840 27.05 28.34 -126.33
N ILE A 841 28.20 29.02 -126.38
CA ILE A 841 29.52 28.37 -126.37
C ILE A 841 30.01 28.19 -124.92
N SER A 842 29.70 29.12 -124.02
CA SER A 842 29.98 29.01 -122.58
C SER A 842 29.31 27.78 -121.96
N ASP A 843 28.02 27.61 -122.24
CA ASP A 843 27.14 26.62 -121.61
C ASP A 843 27.61 25.19 -121.93
N ASP A 844 27.92 24.92 -123.21
CA ASP A 844 28.48 23.64 -123.69
C ASP A 844 29.82 23.26 -123.03
N ILE A 845 30.64 24.23 -122.62
CA ILE A 845 31.98 24.00 -122.03
C ILE A 845 31.91 23.84 -120.51
N ILE A 846 30.98 24.54 -119.87
CA ILE A 846 30.77 24.46 -118.42
C ILE A 846 30.22 23.08 -118.07
N ASP A 847 29.18 22.63 -118.79
CA ASP A 847 28.58 21.31 -118.60
C ASP A 847 29.64 20.21 -118.79
N TYR A 848 30.36 20.21 -119.90
CA TYR A 848 31.32 19.13 -120.23
C TYR A 848 32.34 18.81 -119.12
N ASN A 849 32.89 19.85 -118.48
CA ASN A 849 33.93 19.66 -117.47
C ASN A 849 33.36 19.35 -116.09
N GLN A 850 32.24 19.98 -115.70
CA GLN A 850 31.61 19.70 -114.41
C GLN A 850 31.17 18.23 -114.32
N GLN A 851 30.48 17.74 -115.36
CA GLN A 851 29.98 16.37 -115.41
C GLN A 851 31.14 15.34 -115.29
N LEU A 852 32.34 15.65 -115.79
CA LEU A 852 33.49 14.74 -115.70
C LEU A 852 34.07 14.59 -114.28
N GLU A 853 34.12 15.65 -113.47
CA GLU A 853 34.59 15.58 -112.07
C GLU A 853 33.50 14.97 -111.16
N GLU A 854 32.26 15.42 -111.32
CA GLU A 854 31.09 15.02 -110.53
C GLU A 854 30.82 13.49 -110.63
N LYS A 855 31.05 12.91 -111.81
CA LYS A 855 31.03 11.46 -112.06
C LYS A 855 31.99 10.67 -111.17
N ILE A 856 33.23 11.14 -111.04
CA ILE A 856 34.30 10.40 -110.36
C ILE A 856 34.05 10.38 -108.85
N GLU A 857 33.70 11.54 -108.28
CA GLU A 857 33.44 11.64 -106.84
C GLU A 857 32.18 10.87 -106.40
N LEU A 858 31.15 10.79 -107.27
CA LEU A 858 29.98 9.96 -107.04
C LEU A 858 30.31 8.46 -107.03
N LEU A 859 31.11 7.98 -107.98
CA LEU A 859 31.50 6.55 -108.05
C LEU A 859 32.23 6.08 -106.79
N GLU A 860 33.20 6.84 -106.27
CA GLU A 860 33.92 6.49 -105.04
C GLU A 860 33.00 6.46 -103.80
N LYS A 861 32.05 7.39 -103.70
CA LYS A 861 31.03 7.42 -102.62
C LYS A 861 30.11 6.20 -102.69
N LEU A 862 29.66 5.83 -103.88
CA LEU A 862 28.70 4.75 -104.13
C LEU A 862 29.32 3.37 -103.85
N GLU A 863 30.57 3.12 -104.28
CA GLU A 863 31.30 1.90 -103.96
C GLU A 863 31.55 1.77 -102.44
N LYS A 864 31.86 2.87 -101.76
CA LYS A 864 32.05 2.88 -100.30
C LYS A 864 30.75 2.55 -99.55
N PHE A 865 29.62 3.12 -99.97
CA PHE A 865 28.30 2.84 -99.38
C PHE A 865 27.89 1.37 -99.56
N LYS A 866 28.00 0.81 -100.77
CA LYS A 866 27.63 -0.59 -101.08
C LYS A 866 28.52 -1.65 -100.41
N ASN A 867 29.71 -1.27 -99.95
CA ASN A 867 30.55 -2.12 -99.11
C ASN A 867 30.21 -2.04 -97.60
N GLN A 868 29.49 -1.00 -97.16
CA GLN A 868 29.06 -0.81 -95.76
C GLN A 868 27.65 -1.35 -95.47
N HIS A 869 26.75 -1.36 -96.47
CA HIS A 869 25.39 -1.88 -96.34
C HIS A 869 25.09 -2.98 -97.39
N PRO A 870 25.40 -4.25 -97.08
CA PRO A 870 25.30 -5.36 -98.05
C PRO A 870 23.90 -5.58 -98.64
N GLU A 871 22.84 -5.27 -97.88
CA GLU A 871 21.45 -5.38 -98.31
C GLU A 871 21.06 -4.45 -99.47
N TYR A 872 21.88 -3.44 -99.80
CA TYR A 872 21.69 -2.53 -100.95
C TYR A 872 22.70 -2.78 -102.09
N ARG A 873 23.48 -3.86 -102.03
CA ARG A 873 24.54 -4.18 -103.00
C ARG A 873 24.01 -4.37 -104.42
N ASP A 874 22.85 -5.00 -104.56
CA ASP A 874 22.19 -5.35 -105.83
C ASP A 874 21.05 -4.37 -106.21
N GLY A 875 20.98 -3.20 -105.55
CA GLY A 875 19.98 -2.15 -105.78
C GLY A 875 18.92 -2.05 -104.67
N LEU A 876 17.91 -1.19 -104.88
CA LEU A 876 16.82 -0.97 -103.92
C LEU A 876 15.93 -2.22 -103.72
N PRO A 877 15.77 -2.71 -102.48
CA PRO A 877 14.74 -3.71 -102.17
C PRO A 877 13.34 -3.12 -102.38
N LYS A 878 12.47 -3.88 -103.06
CA LYS A 878 11.06 -3.49 -103.28
C LYS A 878 10.39 -3.07 -101.98
N GLU A 879 9.49 -2.10 -102.07
CA GLU A 879 8.66 -1.69 -100.94
C GLU A 879 7.65 -2.79 -100.60
N ASP A 880 7.65 -3.23 -99.34
CA ASP A 880 6.50 -3.92 -98.76
C ASP A 880 5.41 -2.89 -98.47
N GLU A 881 4.25 -3.02 -99.12
CA GLU A 881 3.06 -2.18 -98.89
C GLU A 881 2.44 -2.47 -97.51
N GLY A 882 3.03 -1.91 -96.45
CA GLY A 882 2.59 -2.22 -95.07
C GLY A 882 3.11 -1.30 -93.95
N TRP A 883 3.56 -0.08 -94.26
CA TRP A 883 4.14 0.83 -93.27
C TRP A 883 3.05 1.55 -92.47
N GLU A 884 2.86 1.17 -91.20
CA GLU A 884 2.00 1.88 -90.25
C GLU A 884 2.56 3.30 -90.00
N GLU A 885 1.71 4.32 -90.12
CA GLU A 885 2.11 5.74 -89.97
C GLU A 885 2.27 6.08 -88.48
N LEU A 886 3.50 5.96 -87.98
CA LEU A 886 3.84 6.17 -86.56
C LEU A 886 4.23 7.63 -86.25
N PRO A 887 3.85 8.18 -85.08
CA PRO A 887 4.36 9.46 -84.61
C PRO A 887 5.87 9.48 -84.45
N SER A 888 6.48 10.67 -84.42
CA SER A 888 7.93 10.81 -84.27
C SER A 888 8.42 10.16 -82.97
N THR A 889 9.66 9.67 -83.02
CA THR A 889 10.36 9.04 -81.89
C THR A 889 10.38 9.94 -80.65
N GLU A 890 10.55 11.26 -80.83
CA GLU A 890 10.50 12.26 -79.77
C GLU A 890 9.14 12.34 -79.06
N ILE A 891 8.03 12.36 -79.81
CA ILE A 891 6.67 12.39 -79.26
C ILE A 891 6.42 11.11 -78.44
N LEU A 892 6.75 9.94 -78.99
CA LEU A 892 6.56 8.66 -78.31
C LEU A 892 7.41 8.53 -77.04
N ILE A 893 8.63 9.10 -77.03
CA ILE A 893 9.49 9.15 -75.83
C ILE A 893 8.87 10.03 -74.74
N GLU A 894 8.28 11.19 -75.10
CA GLU A 894 7.62 12.06 -74.11
C GLU A 894 6.32 11.44 -73.58
N GLU A 895 5.57 10.72 -74.41
CA GLU A 895 4.45 9.90 -73.94
C GLU A 895 4.90 8.77 -73.00
N GLU A 896 6.02 8.09 -73.28
CA GLU A 896 6.57 7.06 -72.39
C GLU A 896 6.97 7.65 -71.03
N LYS A 897 7.59 8.84 -71.00
CA LYS A 897 7.89 9.57 -69.74
C LYS A 897 6.62 9.89 -68.96
N ARG A 898 5.60 10.45 -69.62
CA ARG A 898 4.32 10.80 -68.98
C ARG A 898 3.62 9.58 -68.36
N VAL A 899 3.60 8.45 -69.05
CA VAL A 899 2.99 7.22 -68.52
C VAL A 899 3.86 6.58 -67.43
N LYS A 900 5.20 6.66 -67.52
CA LYS A 900 6.11 6.26 -66.43
C LYS A 900 5.89 7.05 -65.14
N GLU A 901 5.70 8.36 -65.23
CA GLU A 901 5.48 9.21 -64.05
C GLU A 901 4.10 8.94 -63.41
N ASN A 902 3.06 8.76 -64.23
CA ASN A 902 1.76 8.30 -63.75
C ASN A 902 1.88 6.93 -63.04
N LEU A 903 2.67 6.00 -63.59
CA LEU A 903 2.94 4.70 -62.96
C LEU A 903 3.72 4.82 -61.63
N ARG A 904 4.62 5.80 -61.50
CA ARG A 904 5.30 6.09 -60.23
C ARG A 904 4.30 6.54 -59.16
N VAL A 905 3.44 7.50 -59.49
CA VAL A 905 2.37 7.98 -58.59
C VAL A 905 1.43 6.84 -58.19
N THR A 906 0.92 6.06 -59.17
CA THR A 906 0.06 4.90 -58.91
C THR A 906 0.74 3.84 -58.03
N TYR A 907 2.07 3.69 -58.11
CA TYR A 907 2.81 2.78 -57.22
C TYR A 907 2.91 3.29 -55.78
N GLU A 908 3.10 4.60 -55.59
CA GLU A 908 3.16 5.26 -54.28
C GLU A 908 1.79 5.23 -53.58
N GLU A 909 0.71 5.53 -54.32
CA GLU A 909 -0.68 5.38 -53.87
C GLU A 909 -0.99 3.92 -53.51
N LEU A 910 -0.62 2.96 -54.36
CA LEU A 910 -0.82 1.53 -54.11
C LEU A 910 -0.06 1.04 -52.87
N GLN A 911 1.15 1.55 -52.60
CA GLN A 911 1.91 1.22 -51.40
C GLN A 911 1.23 1.80 -50.14
N PHE A 912 0.74 3.04 -50.19
CA PHE A 912 0.00 3.67 -49.10
C PHE A 912 -1.31 2.93 -48.80
N ALA A 913 -2.10 2.60 -49.82
CA ALA A 913 -3.36 1.88 -49.70
C ALA A 913 -3.15 0.45 -49.16
N ARG A 914 -2.11 -0.26 -49.62
CA ARG A 914 -1.72 -1.58 -49.07
C ARG A 914 -1.35 -1.52 -47.59
N ASN A 915 -0.63 -0.47 -47.16
CA ASN A 915 -0.26 -0.28 -45.76
C ASN A 915 -1.50 -0.02 -44.87
N LYS A 916 -2.40 0.88 -45.29
CA LYS A 916 -3.69 1.11 -44.60
C LYS A 916 -4.55 -0.15 -44.55
N ARG A 917 -4.65 -0.90 -45.65
CA ARG A 917 -5.38 -2.18 -45.69
C ARG A 917 -4.83 -3.16 -44.66
N LYS A 918 -3.50 -3.25 -44.51
CA LYS A 918 -2.86 -4.10 -43.49
C LYS A 918 -3.15 -3.64 -42.07
N GLU A 919 -3.10 -2.34 -41.80
CA GLU A 919 -3.45 -1.76 -40.49
C GLU A 919 -4.88 -2.10 -40.08
N PHE A 920 -5.85 -1.86 -40.97
CA PHE A 920 -7.26 -2.16 -40.70
C PHE A 920 -7.54 -3.67 -40.61
N LEU A 921 -6.90 -4.49 -41.47
CA LEU A 921 -7.03 -5.95 -41.41
C LEU A 921 -6.53 -6.50 -40.06
N ASN A 922 -5.35 -6.07 -39.61
CA ASN A 922 -4.78 -6.49 -38.33
C ASN A 922 -5.69 -6.19 -37.14
N LYS A 923 -6.46 -5.08 -37.17
CA LYS A 923 -7.47 -4.78 -36.14
C LYS A 923 -8.74 -5.64 -36.29
N VAL A 924 -9.25 -5.79 -37.51
CA VAL A 924 -10.48 -6.57 -37.78
C VAL A 924 -10.30 -8.06 -37.48
N GLU A 925 -9.09 -8.62 -37.68
CA GLU A 925 -8.77 -10.01 -37.36
C GLU A 925 -8.77 -10.32 -35.84
N GLN A 926 -8.61 -9.31 -34.97
CA GLN A 926 -8.61 -9.48 -33.51
C GLN A 926 -10.02 -9.49 -32.89
N ILE A 927 -11.06 -9.16 -33.66
CA ILE A 927 -12.45 -9.06 -33.18
C ILE A 927 -12.95 -10.34 -32.48
N PRO A 928 -12.72 -11.57 -33.00
CA PRO A 928 -13.15 -12.79 -32.32
C PRO A 928 -12.49 -12.99 -30.95
N ASP A 929 -11.22 -12.61 -30.81
CA ASP A 929 -10.51 -12.67 -29.53
C ASP A 929 -11.08 -11.62 -28.56
N MET A 930 -11.33 -10.38 -29.02
CA MET A 930 -11.97 -9.33 -28.21
C MET A 930 -13.35 -9.76 -27.70
N GLU A 931 -14.21 -10.30 -28.58
CA GLU A 931 -15.52 -10.83 -28.23
C GLU A 931 -15.43 -11.94 -27.17
N ASP A 932 -14.49 -12.88 -27.32
CA ASP A 932 -14.35 -13.98 -26.37
C ASP A 932 -13.70 -13.55 -25.03
N GLN A 933 -12.83 -12.53 -25.01
CA GLN A 933 -12.37 -11.90 -23.76
C GLN A 933 -13.51 -11.19 -23.03
N ILE A 934 -14.31 -10.36 -23.73
CA ILE A 934 -15.49 -9.69 -23.15
C ILE A 934 -16.46 -10.71 -22.55
N LYS A 935 -16.66 -11.84 -23.24
CA LYS A 935 -17.51 -12.95 -22.80
C LYS A 935 -16.96 -13.68 -21.57
N ARG A 936 -15.64 -13.95 -21.51
CA ARG A 936 -14.96 -14.52 -20.33
C ARG A 936 -15.08 -13.59 -19.13
N LEU A 937 -14.72 -12.31 -19.29
CA LEU A 937 -14.81 -11.30 -18.24
C LEU A 937 -16.26 -11.13 -17.74
N LYS A 938 -17.27 -11.18 -18.61
CA LYS A 938 -18.69 -11.15 -18.19
C LYS A 938 -19.10 -12.39 -17.38
N ILE A 939 -18.52 -13.56 -17.63
CA ILE A 939 -18.72 -14.76 -16.80
C ILE A 939 -18.00 -14.61 -15.45
N GLU A 940 -16.76 -14.10 -15.44
CA GLU A 940 -16.00 -13.85 -14.21
C GLU A 940 -16.68 -12.79 -13.32
N ARG A 941 -17.15 -11.67 -13.90
CA ARG A 941 -17.91 -10.64 -13.19
C ARG A 941 -19.16 -11.24 -12.55
N LYS A 942 -19.91 -12.08 -13.29
CA LYS A 942 -21.09 -12.76 -12.76
C LYS A 942 -20.77 -13.75 -11.63
N ASN A 943 -19.64 -14.44 -11.70
CA ASN A 943 -19.17 -15.33 -10.63
C ASN A 943 -18.74 -14.56 -9.37
N ALA A 944 -18.13 -13.39 -9.54
CA ALA A 944 -17.81 -12.46 -8.46
C ALA A 944 -19.09 -11.84 -7.84
N GLU A 945 -20.05 -11.41 -8.67
CA GLU A 945 -21.38 -10.95 -8.25
C GLU A 945 -22.11 -11.98 -7.40
N ASN A 946 -22.16 -13.25 -7.86
CA ASN A 946 -22.75 -14.36 -7.12
C ASN A 946 -22.05 -14.62 -5.78
N SER A 947 -20.70 -14.63 -5.76
CA SER A 947 -19.93 -14.83 -4.53
C SER A 947 -20.21 -13.73 -3.49
N ARG A 948 -20.34 -12.48 -3.94
CA ARG A 948 -20.74 -11.35 -3.09
C ARG A 948 -22.20 -11.46 -2.63
N ASP A 949 -23.15 -11.90 -3.47
CA ASP A 949 -24.55 -12.15 -3.03
C ASP A 949 -24.62 -13.23 -1.95
N ILE A 950 -23.83 -14.30 -2.07
CA ILE A 950 -23.73 -15.35 -1.06
C ILE A 950 -23.21 -14.76 0.25
N LEU A 951 -22.12 -13.98 0.22
CA LEU A 951 -21.54 -13.35 1.41
C LEU A 951 -22.48 -12.32 2.06
N ASP A 952 -23.13 -11.46 1.27
CA ASP A 952 -24.13 -10.50 1.75
C ASP A 952 -25.34 -11.22 2.40
N SER A 953 -25.77 -12.35 1.81
CA SER A 953 -26.85 -13.19 2.36
C SER A 953 -26.42 -13.91 3.65
N THR A 954 -25.21 -14.45 3.71
CA THR A 954 -24.66 -15.11 4.91
C THR A 954 -24.51 -14.13 6.07
N LEU A 955 -24.01 -12.91 5.80
CA LEU A 955 -23.92 -11.83 6.80
C LEU A 955 -25.30 -11.53 7.40
N LYS A 956 -26.32 -11.31 6.56
CA LYS A 956 -27.69 -11.02 6.99
C LYS A 956 -28.32 -12.16 7.81
N LEU A 957 -28.11 -13.42 7.40
CA LEU A 957 -28.64 -14.58 8.10
C LEU A 957 -27.98 -14.78 9.47
N LEU A 958 -26.66 -14.55 9.58
CA LEU A 958 -25.96 -14.59 10.86
C LEU A 958 -26.41 -13.48 11.81
N GLU A 959 -26.60 -12.26 11.30
CA GLU A 959 -27.09 -11.11 12.08
C GLU A 959 -28.51 -11.39 12.63
N THR A 960 -29.40 -11.88 11.76
CA THR A 960 -30.75 -12.35 12.15
C THR A 960 -30.70 -13.46 13.21
N ALA A 961 -29.77 -14.41 13.11
CA ALA A 961 -29.63 -15.49 14.10
C ALA A 961 -29.13 -14.98 15.45
N LYS A 962 -28.14 -14.07 15.45
CA LYS A 962 -27.58 -13.44 16.66
C LYS A 962 -28.63 -12.59 17.38
N ASP A 963 -29.47 -11.84 16.66
CA ASP A 963 -30.53 -11.04 17.27
C ASP A 963 -31.65 -11.92 17.85
N ASN A 964 -32.07 -12.97 17.14
CA ASN A 964 -33.04 -13.96 17.64
C ASN A 964 -32.55 -14.66 18.93
N LEU A 965 -31.26 -15.01 19.01
CA LEU A 965 -30.67 -15.60 20.21
C LEU A 965 -30.56 -14.58 21.37
N SER A 966 -30.25 -13.32 21.06
CA SER A 966 -30.16 -12.24 22.04
C SER A 966 -31.50 -11.95 22.73
N ASN A 967 -32.61 -12.04 21.98
CA ASN A 967 -33.97 -11.87 22.52
C ASN A 967 -34.32 -12.87 23.64
N GLN A 968 -33.76 -14.08 23.62
CA GLN A 968 -34.22 -15.17 24.52
C GLN A 968 -33.84 -14.97 25.99
N TYR A 969 -32.73 -14.29 26.31
CA TYR A 969 -32.30 -14.08 27.70
C TYR A 969 -32.79 -12.74 28.32
N VAL A 970 -33.10 -11.74 27.50
CA VAL A 970 -33.52 -10.40 27.98
C VAL A 970 -34.87 -10.43 28.69
N GLY A 971 -35.85 -11.22 28.20
CA GLY A 971 -37.19 -11.30 28.78
C GLY A 971 -37.25 -11.75 30.25
N GLY A 972 -36.22 -12.47 30.73
CA GLY A 972 -36.09 -12.81 32.16
C GLY A 972 -35.68 -11.63 33.05
N VAL A 973 -35.00 -10.63 32.46
CA VAL A 973 -34.69 -9.35 33.12
C VAL A 973 -35.92 -8.46 33.11
N GLU A 974 -36.63 -8.33 31.99
CA GLU A 974 -37.86 -7.53 31.85
C GLU A 974 -38.95 -7.91 32.87
N GLN A 975 -39.23 -9.22 33.00
CA GLN A 975 -40.23 -9.71 33.95
C GLN A 975 -39.88 -9.38 35.40
N ASN A 976 -38.59 -9.43 35.77
CA ASN A 976 -38.16 -9.05 37.11
C ASN A 976 -38.14 -7.52 37.29
N PHE A 977 -37.79 -6.76 36.26
CA PHE A 977 -37.75 -5.31 36.28
C PHE A 977 -39.13 -4.70 36.51
N ALA A 978 -40.14 -5.10 35.72
CA ALA A 978 -41.53 -4.66 35.91
C ALA A 978 -42.04 -4.97 37.33
N LYS A 979 -41.75 -6.17 37.84
CA LYS A 979 -42.05 -6.64 39.21
C LYS A 979 -41.36 -5.83 40.33
N TYR A 980 -40.23 -5.16 40.05
CA TYR A 980 -39.58 -4.24 40.99
C TYR A 980 -40.11 -2.80 40.83
N ILE A 981 -40.26 -2.30 39.60
CA ILE A 981 -40.83 -0.98 39.28
C ILE A 981 -42.22 -0.81 39.91
N GLN A 982 -43.11 -1.79 39.73
CA GLN A 982 -44.48 -1.75 40.26
C GLN A 982 -44.51 -1.73 41.81
N LYS A 983 -43.49 -2.24 42.49
CA LYS A 983 -43.40 -2.17 43.96
C LYS A 983 -42.89 -0.82 44.46
N LEU A 984 -41.95 -0.23 43.74
CA LEU A 984 -41.25 1.00 44.15
C LEU A 984 -42.02 2.27 43.76
N LEU A 985 -42.58 2.31 42.55
CA LEU A 985 -43.28 3.48 41.99
C LEU A 985 -44.82 3.33 41.99
N ARG A 986 -45.34 2.13 42.31
CA ARG A 986 -46.76 1.77 42.47
C ARG A 986 -47.66 1.87 41.23
N ASN A 987 -47.43 2.79 40.29
CA ASN A 987 -48.13 2.94 39.01
C ASN A 987 -47.26 3.73 38.01
N GLY A 988 -47.55 3.62 36.70
CA GLY A 988 -47.17 4.62 35.69
C GLY A 988 -46.04 4.24 34.74
N PHE A 989 -45.46 3.04 34.89
CA PHE A 989 -44.33 2.56 34.07
C PHE A 989 -44.54 1.13 33.56
N ASP A 990 -45.80 0.71 33.42
CA ASP A 990 -46.17 -0.63 32.95
C ASP A 990 -45.80 -0.88 31.46
N ASN A 991 -45.49 0.19 30.72
CA ASN A 991 -44.98 0.15 29.33
C ASN A 991 -43.44 0.31 29.23
N ALA A 992 -42.70 0.02 30.30
CA ALA A 992 -41.24 0.06 30.27
C ALA A 992 -40.65 -1.23 29.69
N MET A 993 -39.85 -1.10 28.62
CA MET A 993 -39.19 -2.18 27.87
C MET A 993 -37.68 -2.18 28.09
N ILE A 994 -37.01 -3.31 27.82
CA ILE A 994 -35.54 -3.41 27.89
C ILE A 994 -34.97 -3.92 26.56
N ASP A 995 -34.01 -3.18 26.00
CA ASP A 995 -33.32 -3.60 24.77
C ASP A 995 -32.19 -4.62 25.03
N HIS A 996 -31.57 -5.10 23.95
CA HIS A 996 -30.51 -6.12 24.00
C HIS A 996 -29.18 -5.60 24.60
N ASP A 997 -29.01 -4.28 24.67
CA ASP A 997 -27.93 -3.59 25.39
C ASP A 997 -28.30 -3.34 26.88
N LEU A 998 -29.41 -3.92 27.35
CA LEU A 998 -29.96 -3.75 28.70
C LEU A 998 -30.29 -2.29 29.06
N LYS A 999 -30.63 -1.46 28.05
CA LYS A 999 -31.13 -0.09 28.27
C LYS A 999 -32.65 -0.13 28.47
N ILE A 1000 -33.11 0.73 29.37
CA ILE A 1000 -34.52 0.89 29.70
C ILE A 1000 -35.12 1.95 28.78
N HIS A 1001 -36.23 1.62 28.13
CA HIS A 1001 -37.04 2.54 27.33
C HIS A 1001 -38.46 2.58 27.90
N VAL A 1002 -39.12 3.74 27.88
CA VAL A 1002 -40.51 3.89 28.32
C VAL A 1002 -41.34 4.39 27.15
N ASP A 1003 -42.37 3.64 26.73
CA ASP A 1003 -43.32 4.13 25.72
C ASP A 1003 -44.25 5.19 26.32
N GLU A 1004 -44.03 6.45 25.92
CA GLU A 1004 -44.99 7.53 26.11
C GLU A 1004 -45.71 7.86 24.78
N LYS A 1005 -46.96 7.40 24.66
CA LYS A 1005 -47.91 7.75 23.58
C LYS A 1005 -47.51 7.24 22.18
N GLY A 1006 -46.74 6.17 22.09
CA GLY A 1006 -46.26 5.56 20.85
C GLY A 1006 -44.82 5.93 20.47
N GLU A 1007 -44.09 6.63 21.34
CA GLU A 1007 -42.65 6.86 21.19
C GLU A 1007 -41.88 6.34 22.41
N ALA A 1008 -40.89 5.48 22.16
CA ALA A 1008 -39.93 5.04 23.16
C ALA A 1008 -39.06 6.23 23.61
N ARG A 1009 -39.11 6.56 24.90
CA ARG A 1009 -38.25 7.54 25.56
C ARG A 1009 -37.17 6.82 26.34
N GLU A 1010 -35.93 7.29 26.21
CA GLU A 1010 -34.86 6.94 27.13
C GLU A 1010 -35.21 7.40 28.57
N ILE A 1011 -34.67 6.71 29.58
CA ILE A 1011 -34.81 7.13 30.98
C ILE A 1011 -34.20 8.52 31.27
N SER A 1012 -33.30 9.01 30.41
CA SER A 1012 -32.64 10.32 30.49
C SER A 1012 -33.61 11.52 30.53
N TYR A 1013 -34.86 11.34 30.08
CA TYR A 1013 -35.91 12.37 30.08
C TYR A 1013 -36.70 12.48 31.40
N PHE A 1014 -36.54 11.54 32.35
CA PHE A 1014 -37.31 11.50 33.59
C PHE A 1014 -36.59 12.19 34.77
N SER A 1015 -37.29 12.38 35.89
CA SER A 1015 -36.71 13.03 37.08
C SER A 1015 -35.57 12.20 37.68
N ALA A 1016 -34.61 12.84 38.35
CA ALA A 1016 -33.46 12.15 38.94
C ALA A 1016 -33.88 11.01 39.91
N GLY A 1017 -34.87 11.24 40.78
CA GLY A 1017 -35.41 10.19 41.66
C GLY A 1017 -36.10 9.06 40.89
N THR A 1018 -36.76 9.35 39.77
CA THR A 1018 -37.35 8.34 38.88
C THR A 1018 -36.27 7.49 38.21
N VAL A 1019 -35.19 8.12 37.71
CA VAL A 1019 -34.04 7.44 37.09
C VAL A 1019 -33.33 6.55 38.11
N ASP A 1020 -33.07 7.06 39.32
CA ASP A 1020 -32.43 6.27 40.39
C ASP A 1020 -33.31 5.06 40.77
N CYS A 1021 -34.64 5.24 40.85
CA CYS A 1021 -35.59 4.14 41.04
C CYS A 1021 -35.52 3.09 39.91
N MET A 1022 -35.45 3.53 38.65
CA MET A 1022 -35.35 2.64 37.49
C MET A 1022 -34.03 1.86 37.48
N LEU A 1023 -32.90 2.54 37.71
CA LEU A 1023 -31.57 1.90 37.77
C LEU A 1023 -31.49 0.90 38.95
N LEU A 1024 -32.07 1.22 40.10
CA LEU A 1024 -32.22 0.30 41.24
C LEU A 1024 -33.04 -0.94 40.87
N CYS A 1025 -34.25 -0.76 40.33
CA CYS A 1025 -35.11 -1.87 39.91
C CYS A 1025 -34.44 -2.75 38.85
N MET A 1026 -33.65 -2.16 37.95
CA MET A 1026 -32.92 -2.86 36.91
C MET A 1026 -31.72 -3.66 37.44
N ARG A 1027 -30.92 -3.08 38.34
CA ARG A 1027 -29.84 -3.84 39.01
C ARG A 1027 -30.41 -4.99 39.83
N LEU A 1028 -31.52 -4.79 40.55
CA LEU A 1028 -32.23 -5.88 41.27
C LEU A 1028 -32.75 -6.97 40.32
N ALA A 1029 -33.31 -6.60 39.16
CA ALA A 1029 -33.77 -7.53 38.15
C ALA A 1029 -32.64 -8.33 37.51
N LEU A 1030 -31.49 -7.69 37.27
CA LEU A 1030 -30.29 -8.34 36.78
C LEU A 1030 -29.69 -9.30 37.82
N ILE A 1031 -29.69 -8.95 39.11
CA ILE A 1031 -29.27 -9.89 40.15
C ILE A 1031 -30.19 -11.13 40.14
N ASP A 1032 -31.52 -10.96 40.10
CA ASP A 1032 -32.47 -12.09 40.03
C ASP A 1032 -32.32 -12.93 38.74
N ALA A 1033 -31.87 -12.34 37.63
CA ALA A 1033 -31.64 -13.05 36.36
C ALA A 1033 -30.28 -13.77 36.29
N LEU A 1034 -29.21 -13.14 36.77
CA LEU A 1034 -27.83 -13.63 36.76
C LEU A 1034 -27.57 -14.69 37.84
N PHE A 1035 -28.27 -14.63 38.97
CA PHE A 1035 -27.97 -15.39 40.18
C PHE A 1035 -29.20 -16.22 40.62
N LYS A 1036 -29.44 -17.33 39.89
CA LYS A 1036 -30.60 -18.23 40.11
C LYS A 1036 -30.35 -19.38 41.10
N GLN A 1037 -29.08 -19.64 41.45
CA GLN A 1037 -28.66 -20.72 42.36
C GLN A 1037 -27.72 -20.19 43.45
N GLU A 1038 -26.76 -19.38 43.03
CA GLU A 1038 -25.96 -18.52 43.90
C GLU A 1038 -26.86 -17.43 44.50
N GLU A 1039 -26.93 -17.28 45.83
CA GLU A 1039 -27.56 -16.10 46.46
C GLU A 1039 -26.47 -15.10 46.89
N PRO A 1040 -26.24 -13.99 46.15
CA PRO A 1040 -25.24 -12.99 46.53
C PRO A 1040 -25.78 -12.01 47.59
N PHE A 1041 -24.86 -11.36 48.29
CA PHE A 1041 -25.14 -10.13 49.05
C PHE A 1041 -25.33 -8.94 48.09
N ILE A 1042 -25.88 -7.83 48.59
CA ILE A 1042 -26.07 -6.57 47.86
C ILE A 1042 -25.42 -5.44 48.66
N ILE A 1043 -24.69 -4.53 47.99
CA ILE A 1043 -24.11 -3.33 48.63
C ILE A 1043 -24.77 -2.07 48.09
N LEU A 1044 -25.24 -1.21 48.98
CA LEU A 1044 -25.96 0.02 48.68
C LEU A 1044 -25.27 1.21 49.40
N ASP A 1045 -24.76 2.18 48.65
CA ASP A 1045 -24.12 3.40 49.18
C ASP A 1045 -25.01 4.63 48.95
N ASP A 1046 -25.91 4.89 49.89
CA ASP A 1046 -26.96 5.93 49.87
C ASP A 1046 -27.70 6.05 48.52
N PRO A 1047 -28.28 4.96 47.98
CA PRO A 1047 -29.03 4.99 46.70
C PRO A 1047 -30.31 5.83 46.74
N PHE A 1048 -30.70 6.37 47.90
CA PHE A 1048 -31.96 7.11 48.09
C PHE A 1048 -31.77 8.62 48.19
N VAL A 1049 -30.66 9.16 47.64
CA VAL A 1049 -30.35 10.60 47.71
C VAL A 1049 -31.41 11.48 47.05
N ASN A 1050 -31.96 11.08 45.90
CA ASN A 1050 -32.86 11.90 45.09
C ASN A 1050 -34.34 11.48 45.17
N LEU A 1051 -34.71 10.59 46.09
CA LEU A 1051 -36.11 10.20 46.33
C LEU A 1051 -36.76 11.16 47.34
N ASP A 1052 -38.06 11.41 47.19
CA ASP A 1052 -38.89 12.04 48.22
C ASP A 1052 -39.23 11.06 49.37
N ASP A 1053 -39.84 11.57 50.45
CA ASP A 1053 -40.17 10.79 51.65
C ASP A 1053 -41.12 9.60 51.37
N THR A 1054 -42.02 9.73 50.37
CA THR A 1054 -43.00 8.69 50.04
C THR A 1054 -42.35 7.54 49.29
N HIS A 1055 -41.56 7.85 48.26
CA HIS A 1055 -40.81 6.83 47.52
C HIS A 1055 -39.68 6.24 48.37
N THR A 1056 -39.06 7.01 49.27
CA THR A 1056 -38.08 6.51 50.25
C THR A 1056 -38.72 5.47 51.18
N LEU A 1057 -39.93 5.70 51.67
CA LEU A 1057 -40.67 4.71 52.48
C LEU A 1057 -40.95 3.43 51.69
N TYR A 1058 -41.38 3.52 50.43
CA TYR A 1058 -41.56 2.35 49.57
C TYR A 1058 -40.25 1.61 49.27
N ALA A 1059 -39.14 2.35 49.10
CA ALA A 1059 -37.82 1.77 48.90
C ALA A 1059 -37.35 0.99 50.13
N LEU A 1060 -37.53 1.53 51.35
CA LEU A 1060 -37.21 0.85 52.60
C LEU A 1060 -38.11 -0.36 52.85
N GLU A 1061 -39.41 -0.26 52.54
CA GLU A 1061 -40.32 -1.42 52.52
C GLU A 1061 -39.84 -2.52 51.55
N MET A 1062 -39.30 -2.14 50.39
CA MET A 1062 -38.79 -3.07 49.38
C MET A 1062 -37.48 -3.72 49.85
N LEU A 1063 -36.52 -2.94 50.36
CA LEU A 1063 -35.29 -3.47 50.94
C LEU A 1063 -35.57 -4.45 52.07
N LYS A 1064 -36.49 -4.13 52.98
CA LYS A 1064 -36.87 -4.99 54.11
C LYS A 1064 -37.53 -6.32 53.69
N LYS A 1065 -38.08 -6.39 52.47
CA LYS A 1065 -38.60 -7.64 51.87
C LYS A 1065 -37.49 -8.42 51.15
N ILE A 1066 -36.59 -7.73 50.43
CA ILE A 1066 -35.43 -8.37 49.79
C ILE A 1066 -34.47 -8.94 50.86
N SER A 1067 -34.32 -8.25 51.98
CA SER A 1067 -33.46 -8.64 53.09
C SER A 1067 -33.95 -9.85 53.89
N GLN A 1068 -35.08 -10.45 53.51
CA GLN A 1068 -35.52 -11.75 54.06
C GLN A 1068 -34.80 -12.93 53.39
N ASN A 1069 -34.34 -12.74 52.15
CA ASN A 1069 -33.74 -13.78 51.33
C ASN A 1069 -32.26 -13.46 50.96
N LYS A 1070 -31.88 -12.19 50.89
CA LYS A 1070 -30.50 -11.76 50.53
C LYS A 1070 -29.91 -10.90 51.63
N GLN A 1071 -28.60 -11.00 51.85
CA GLN A 1071 -27.91 -10.08 52.75
C GLN A 1071 -27.75 -8.72 52.06
N ILE A 1072 -28.09 -7.62 52.73
CA ILE A 1072 -27.99 -6.26 52.20
C ILE A 1072 -27.10 -5.44 53.13
N ILE A 1073 -26.11 -4.76 52.57
CA ILE A 1073 -25.22 -3.82 53.26
C ILE A 1073 -25.64 -2.42 52.81
N TYR A 1074 -26.48 -1.78 53.62
CA TYR A 1074 -27.06 -0.46 53.37
C TYR A 1074 -26.30 0.60 54.14
N MET A 1075 -25.47 1.37 53.44
CA MET A 1075 -24.66 2.43 54.00
C MET A 1075 -25.30 3.78 53.70
N VAL A 1076 -25.44 4.65 54.69
CA VAL A 1076 -26.28 5.86 54.58
C VAL A 1076 -25.72 7.01 55.40
N CYS A 1077 -26.16 8.25 55.14
CA CYS A 1077 -25.70 9.46 55.84
C CYS A 1077 -26.73 10.16 56.73
N ASN A 1078 -28.01 9.81 56.62
CA ASN A 1078 -29.12 10.52 57.25
C ASN A 1078 -30.14 9.54 57.86
N SER A 1079 -30.56 9.78 59.10
CA SER A 1079 -31.54 8.96 59.84
C SER A 1079 -32.98 9.10 59.33
N SER A 1080 -33.26 9.99 58.37
CA SER A 1080 -34.55 9.99 57.66
C SER A 1080 -34.68 8.88 56.61
N ARG A 1081 -33.65 8.02 56.47
CA ARG A 1081 -33.55 6.95 55.46
C ARG A 1081 -33.21 5.57 56.06
N THR A 1082 -33.41 5.38 57.36
CA THR A 1082 -33.04 4.16 58.12
C THR A 1082 -34.26 3.47 58.72
#